data_AF-A0A1Y2B730-F1
#
_entry.id   AF-A0A1Y2B730-F1
#
_cell.length_a   1.000
_cell.length_b   1.000
_cell.length_c   1.000
_cell.angle_alpha   90.00
_cell.angle_beta   90.00
_cell.angle_gamma   90.00
#
_symmetry.space_group_name_H-M   'P 1'
#
loop_
_entity.id
_entity.type
_entity.pdbx_description
1 polymer ?
#
loop_
_entity_poly.entity_id
_entity_poly.type
_entity_poly.pdbx_seq_one_letter_code
_entity_poly.pdbx_strand_id
1 'polypeptide(L)'
;MRKSIEFIYLNRLENILFKILLITSFIIYHVNSLKVLVQNEDELIESLNTISTDSLIIDIGNTEIELSEDLIINNNKKSITINGLSRELSILNFKNITNGFFFEKTVKEVNFFNLTINGYLKFKHNQVIFENADINGSLDLLSEGEEVPNNESFKMNNVNFNAISNDDLYQNNDLYCIRLNGNVIISNSKFTGNSFCKRNIIFYTGQNINSLTITHSYFDGDYSTAIIKIEYSKKAAISFSTFTRGASIYKEGGGAIRVRESYISINDCSFNDNYSFENGGSIDIYDTYKTNIYNINVYNSTSKGAGGFLYIYSSSYYESKVNMYNIRQRGVGNNGKVYSTIGGLVTSVEGYSSLYMENFYGEDLVSNTGIGLFTLDQSASIELKNVEIHRVSSSRLGGLLLHTYNELKGSRFKMTNATLTDFYQYHERLSSTFIWITKYVNVSLNNCYLYGFTGRNSVLIYHSSPSYIEINNFVLDGYYNTIPNYLIYGQSYSETEKVSLTLNNVNLTTIYNSKAILKYDTGDINIFSSSFKDIYNCDEDDICDSSIVILENSVTMNIENSNFENIYTKRGFRTNLYAKVTIENSNIVNNEFNKGFIEIDSDDYLYGIFTIKKSNFKYNRGYNGVILNIIKLDLNSEIVYYDCVFDGNIAKKYGGVVYSNSLYSDANIFFNNCIFNENKAYLGNISYSLEKKHEPYFTNVDDLRKVKGSFVTNPTKIKLLNSVSTYSIISGEKLQDNIDCKLYDDYDNVCEIKSDLSTLKIDEFIFYDVEINDTYNAVIYDHSLSYCRDNVCSFPPIKIIGNPGNYKLKLKLNSYGPFYEFENNSIEINLKIEECDVANGYIFQNVHSEINLKSCYKPKCDLSCNQGTCVNINVCDCTATKLYGLQCNEHYKLRRSKLLTVFFLLLSFILTISIIVILFLTLTYKDNMIFKLANIRLLVIIIVGLIFNSSYIISLTFEKSSKFHCIVLYLYKNMGFSLVFGSIIAKAYSLYTIFIGRKLRAVRRKRIYSIVLVISIFHLFIITFWIINDEVDLVLAYTNDLKQYKKCLYPISRRISILFNMMILCIGCILSYLTRHVKNNYKEKITVPIYTYVVLMILMGITDLDYDFPIIVQDLLNVLGTFINTSVILYYIYIVKLYSIYIKKKMRKRRSAVEKIKHMKRPPVFVMDY
;
A
#
# COMPACT_ATOMS: atom_id res chain seq x y z
N MET A 1 21.30 45.13 9.01
CA MET A 1 22.51 44.32 8.70
C MET A 1 23.24 43.75 9.92
N ARG A 2 24.02 44.50 10.74
CA ARG A 2 24.90 43.86 11.77
C ARG A 2 24.22 42.95 12.84
N LYS A 3 22.88 42.99 12.99
CA LYS A 3 22.10 42.08 13.86
C LYS A 3 21.61 40.78 13.20
N SER A 4 21.39 40.73 11.88
CA SER A 4 20.97 39.48 11.21
C SER A 4 22.08 38.42 11.22
N ILE A 5 23.34 38.87 11.22
CA ILE A 5 24.54 38.03 11.24
C ILE A 5 24.70 37.23 12.57
N GLU A 6 24.25 37.74 13.72
CA GLU A 6 24.26 36.94 14.98
C GLU A 6 23.20 35.81 14.98
N PHE A 7 22.11 35.94 14.21
CA PHE A 7 21.01 34.97 14.17
C PHE A 7 21.37 33.74 13.34
N ILE A 8 21.93 33.94 12.13
CA ILE A 8 22.44 32.88 11.24
C ILE A 8 23.45 31.98 11.97
N TYR A 9 24.23 32.55 12.89
CA TYR A 9 25.21 31.82 13.69
C TYR A 9 24.58 30.84 14.70
N LEU A 10 23.28 30.90 15.01
CA LEU A 10 22.61 29.93 15.90
C LEU A 10 22.32 28.61 15.17
N ASN A 11 21.55 28.63 14.06
CA ASN A 11 21.31 27.47 13.18
C ASN A 11 22.61 26.76 12.77
N ARG A 12 23.70 27.52 12.63
CA ARG A 12 25.03 26.95 12.31
C ARG A 12 25.63 26.04 13.39
N LEU A 13 25.08 25.93 14.61
CA LEU A 13 25.54 24.91 15.56
C LEU A 13 24.83 23.56 15.36
N GLU A 14 23.53 23.59 15.10
CA GLU A 14 22.77 22.39 14.72
C GLU A 14 23.25 21.87 13.36
N ASN A 15 23.49 22.76 12.39
CA ASN A 15 24.09 22.40 11.10
C ASN A 15 25.57 21.98 11.17
N ILE A 16 26.32 22.29 12.23
CA ILE A 16 27.71 21.77 12.39
C ILE A 16 27.71 20.26 12.71
N LEU A 17 26.61 19.73 13.25
CA LEU A 17 26.41 18.28 13.41
C LEU A 17 26.08 17.61 12.07
N PHE A 18 25.46 18.34 11.14
CA PHE A 18 25.01 17.84 9.83
C PHE A 18 26.07 18.00 8.71
N LYS A 19 26.79 19.12 8.67
CA LYS A 19 27.84 19.43 7.67
C LYS A 19 29.25 19.46 8.28
N ILE A 20 29.56 18.43 9.07
CA ILE A 20 30.91 17.86 9.13
C ILE A 20 31.22 17.04 7.86
N LEU A 21 30.17 16.56 7.17
CA LEU A 21 30.26 15.51 6.17
C LEU A 21 30.55 16.00 4.74
N LEU A 22 30.26 17.26 4.40
CA LEU A 22 30.31 17.74 3.01
C LEU A 22 31.03 19.08 2.82
N ILE A 23 31.95 19.06 1.85
CA ILE A 23 32.49 20.18 1.08
C ILE A 23 33.39 21.13 1.90
N THR A 24 34.56 20.58 2.28
CA THR A 24 35.83 21.33 2.38
C THR A 24 36.59 21.33 1.04
N SER A 25 35.90 21.07 -0.07
CA SER A 25 36.45 20.88 -1.42
C SER A 25 35.58 21.59 -2.47
N PHE A 26 35.42 22.90 -2.28
CA PHE A 26 34.91 23.82 -3.30
C PHE A 26 36.13 24.61 -3.83
N ILE A 27 36.22 24.82 -5.15
CA ILE A 27 37.21 25.63 -5.88
C ILE A 27 38.65 25.07 -5.96
N ILE A 28 39.08 24.73 -7.20
CA ILE A 28 40.31 25.22 -7.89
C ILE A 28 40.01 25.16 -9.43
N TYR A 29 40.00 26.32 -10.14
CA TYR A 29 39.87 26.55 -11.62
C TYR A 29 38.54 26.16 -12.38
N HIS A 30 37.80 26.97 -13.19
CA HIS A 30 37.85 28.41 -13.65
C HIS A 30 38.69 28.62 -14.99
N VAL A 31 38.35 29.56 -15.95
CA VAL A 31 39.19 30.70 -16.58
C VAL A 31 39.47 30.77 -18.21
N ASN A 32 39.47 31.76 -19.23
CA ASN A 32 38.55 32.71 -20.04
C ASN A 32 39.09 33.38 -21.43
N SER A 33 38.43 34.39 -22.10
CA SER A 33 38.80 35.23 -23.32
C SER A 33 38.06 36.61 -23.63
N LEU A 34 38.51 37.58 -24.53
CA LEU A 34 38.20 38.07 -25.96
C LEU A 34 39.48 37.79 -26.90
N LYS A 35 40.10 38.60 -27.83
CA LYS A 35 41.52 38.48 -28.44
C LYS A 35 42.62 39.68 -28.58
N VAL A 36 42.54 40.93 -28.04
CA VAL A 36 43.65 41.90 -27.64
C VAL A 36 44.16 41.65 -26.22
N LEU A 37 45.46 41.41 -25.96
CA LEU A 37 45.89 40.99 -24.61
C LEU A 37 45.51 41.96 -23.48
N VAL A 38 44.68 41.51 -22.54
CA VAL A 38 44.17 42.27 -21.40
C VAL A 38 44.22 41.46 -20.10
N GLN A 39 44.63 42.11 -19.02
CA GLN A 39 44.99 41.51 -17.75
C GLN A 39 44.26 42.16 -16.56
N ASN A 40 43.50 43.25 -16.78
CA ASN A 40 42.78 43.97 -15.72
C ASN A 40 41.46 44.61 -16.21
N GLU A 41 40.68 45.10 -15.25
CA GLU A 41 39.33 45.65 -15.42
C GLU A 41 39.33 46.93 -16.28
N ASP A 42 40.30 47.83 -16.06
CA ASP A 42 40.43 49.09 -16.81
C ASP A 42 40.69 48.83 -18.30
N GLU A 43 41.66 47.96 -18.60
CA GLU A 43 41.99 47.51 -19.96
C GLU A 43 40.80 46.83 -20.67
N LEU A 44 39.96 46.09 -19.93
CA LEU A 44 38.75 45.49 -20.48
C LEU A 44 37.71 46.56 -20.85
N ILE A 45 37.46 47.49 -19.92
CA ILE A 45 36.49 48.59 -20.12
C ILE A 45 36.94 49.49 -21.28
N GLU A 46 38.22 49.82 -21.37
CA GLU A 46 38.81 50.56 -22.49
C GLU A 46 38.67 49.77 -23.81
N SER A 47 38.92 48.47 -23.80
CA SER A 47 38.82 47.62 -25.00
C SER A 47 37.37 47.36 -25.46
N LEU A 48 36.38 47.45 -24.57
CA LEU A 48 34.96 47.42 -24.95
C LEU A 48 34.52 48.76 -25.54
N ASN A 49 34.89 49.86 -24.88
CA ASN A 49 34.52 51.24 -25.22
C ASN A 49 35.31 51.85 -26.38
N THR A 50 36.45 51.28 -26.79
CA THR A 50 37.24 51.75 -27.94
C THR A 50 36.41 51.72 -29.21
N ILE A 51 36.22 52.88 -29.82
CA ILE A 51 35.13 53.17 -30.77
C ILE A 51 35.41 52.60 -32.19
N SER A 52 36.60 52.05 -32.44
CA SER A 52 37.26 52.09 -33.76
C SER A 52 37.03 50.92 -34.73
N THR A 53 36.42 49.79 -34.35
CA THR A 53 36.32 48.61 -35.24
C THR A 53 34.93 48.00 -35.37
N ASP A 54 34.60 47.55 -36.59
CA ASP A 54 33.42 46.76 -36.91
C ASP A 54 33.39 45.41 -36.17
N SER A 55 34.54 44.74 -36.08
CA SER A 55 34.74 43.49 -35.35
C SER A 55 35.79 43.68 -34.24
N LEU A 56 35.53 43.14 -33.05
CA LEU A 56 36.33 43.42 -31.84
C LEU A 56 36.89 42.13 -31.22
N ILE A 57 38.12 42.20 -30.66
CA ILE A 57 38.79 41.09 -29.96
C ILE A 57 39.68 41.63 -28.76
N ILE A 58 39.52 41.19 -27.44
CA ILE A 58 40.25 41.43 -26.12
C ILE A 58 40.81 40.14 -25.39
N ASP A 59 41.96 39.53 -25.73
CA ASP A 59 42.47 38.24 -25.22
C ASP A 59 42.72 38.40 -23.75
N ILE A 60 41.85 37.83 -22.93
CA ILE A 60 42.15 37.85 -21.52
C ILE A 60 43.37 36.95 -21.37
N GLY A 61 44.47 37.52 -20.85
CA GLY A 61 45.74 36.83 -20.70
C GLY A 61 45.64 35.67 -19.71
N ASN A 62 46.75 35.05 -19.33
CA ASN A 62 46.74 33.97 -18.33
C ASN A 62 46.48 34.53 -16.90
N THR A 63 45.30 35.11 -16.69
CA THR A 63 44.95 36.09 -15.65
C THR A 63 43.43 36.16 -15.40
N GLU A 64 42.99 35.99 -14.16
CA GLU A 64 41.62 36.30 -13.73
C GLU A 64 41.43 37.83 -13.56
N ILE A 65 40.45 38.41 -14.26
CA ILE A 65 39.97 39.78 -14.03
C ILE A 65 38.68 39.74 -13.22
N GLU A 66 38.71 40.32 -12.02
CA GLU A 66 37.51 40.66 -11.27
C GLU A 66 36.84 41.91 -11.87
N LEU A 67 35.53 41.89 -12.07
CA LEU A 67 34.73 43.02 -12.58
C LEU A 67 33.80 43.55 -11.50
N SER A 68 33.74 44.86 -11.31
CA SER A 68 33.09 45.51 -10.16
C SER A 68 31.68 46.02 -10.45
N GLU A 69 31.41 46.46 -11.68
CA GLU A 69 30.14 47.06 -12.12
C GLU A 69 29.59 46.36 -13.38
N ASP A 70 28.46 46.85 -13.91
CA ASP A 70 27.82 46.31 -15.12
C ASP A 70 28.47 46.83 -16.40
N LEU A 71 28.72 45.94 -17.34
CA LEU A 71 29.32 46.25 -18.64
C LEU A 71 28.24 46.38 -19.71
N ILE A 72 27.64 47.58 -19.75
CA ILE A 72 26.62 47.95 -20.74
C ILE A 72 27.30 48.32 -22.06
N ILE A 73 27.16 47.43 -23.06
CA ILE A 73 27.77 47.55 -24.37
C ILE A 73 26.71 48.05 -25.35
N ASN A 74 26.63 49.37 -25.48
CA ASN A 74 25.73 50.08 -26.40
C ASN A 74 26.51 50.72 -27.57
N ASN A 75 27.38 49.92 -28.18
CA ASN A 75 28.35 50.37 -29.17
C ASN A 75 27.94 49.82 -30.54
N ASN A 76 27.92 50.65 -31.59
CA ASN A 76 27.46 50.30 -32.96
C ASN A 76 28.37 49.32 -33.73
N LYS A 77 29.03 48.38 -33.04
CA LYS A 77 29.96 47.39 -33.60
C LYS A 77 29.17 46.28 -34.29
N LYS A 78 29.65 45.78 -35.42
CA LYS A 78 28.99 44.67 -36.14
C LYS A 78 29.18 43.35 -35.39
N SER A 79 30.40 43.04 -34.95
CA SER A 79 30.67 41.83 -34.15
C SER A 79 31.61 42.07 -32.96
N ILE A 80 31.40 41.33 -31.87
CA ILE A 80 32.23 41.37 -30.65
C ILE A 80 32.61 39.93 -30.32
N THR A 81 33.85 39.51 -30.61
CA THR A 81 34.25 38.10 -30.67
C THR A 81 35.13 37.67 -29.49
N ILE A 82 34.50 37.14 -28.43
CA ILE A 82 35.18 36.77 -27.20
C ILE A 82 35.99 35.48 -27.59
N ASN A 83 37.34 35.30 -27.43
CA ASN A 83 38.14 34.31 -28.22
C ASN A 83 39.55 33.86 -27.70
N GLY A 84 39.68 32.88 -26.80
CA GLY A 84 40.83 32.79 -25.86
C GLY A 84 41.95 31.78 -26.08
N LEU A 85 42.77 31.66 -25.03
CA LEU A 85 43.82 30.65 -24.86
C LEU A 85 43.24 29.28 -24.50
N SER A 86 42.46 29.20 -23.42
CA SER A 86 41.62 28.05 -23.07
C SER A 86 40.56 28.47 -22.03
N ARG A 87 39.65 27.54 -21.69
CA ARG A 87 38.69 27.67 -20.59
C ARG A 87 39.27 27.27 -19.21
N GLU A 88 40.60 27.16 -19.11
CA GLU A 88 41.33 26.91 -17.85
C GLU A 88 42.43 27.97 -17.53
N LEU A 89 42.53 29.14 -18.22
CA LEU A 89 43.64 30.12 -18.14
C LEU A 89 43.38 31.66 -17.99
N SER A 90 42.21 32.27 -18.26
CA SER A 90 41.94 33.76 -18.11
C SER A 90 40.66 34.15 -17.27
N ILE A 91 40.19 35.37 -16.91
CA ILE A 91 38.76 35.53 -16.44
C ILE A 91 38.02 36.86 -16.65
N LEU A 92 36.69 36.75 -16.74
CA LEU A 92 35.67 37.78 -16.47
C LEU A 92 34.83 37.28 -15.29
N ASN A 93 35.11 37.77 -14.08
CA ASN A 93 34.47 37.32 -12.84
C ASN A 93 33.84 38.52 -12.14
N PHE A 94 32.53 38.68 -12.29
CA PHE A 94 31.82 39.78 -11.67
C PHE A 94 31.76 39.58 -10.16
N LYS A 95 32.38 40.51 -9.40
CA LYS A 95 32.48 40.52 -7.92
C LYS A 95 31.12 40.31 -7.24
N ASN A 96 30.05 40.72 -7.91
CA ASN A 96 28.69 40.35 -7.61
C ASN A 96 28.11 39.62 -8.84
N ILE A 97 27.68 38.36 -8.68
CA ILE A 97 27.20 37.51 -9.78
C ILE A 97 25.92 38.03 -10.47
N THR A 98 25.25 39.03 -9.87
CA THR A 98 24.12 39.72 -10.52
C THR A 98 24.58 40.67 -11.62
N ASN A 99 25.81 41.13 -11.55
CA ASN A 99 26.37 42.05 -12.53
C ASN A 99 26.80 41.26 -13.77
N GLY A 100 26.88 41.94 -14.91
CA GLY A 100 27.09 41.23 -16.17
C GLY A 100 27.42 42.06 -17.39
N PHE A 101 27.46 41.37 -18.54
CA PHE A 101 27.48 41.99 -19.85
C PHE A 101 26.06 42.24 -20.35
N PHE A 102 25.78 43.47 -20.78
CA PHE A 102 24.49 43.87 -21.34
C PHE A 102 24.71 44.39 -22.75
N PHE A 103 24.51 43.51 -23.73
CA PHE A 103 24.59 43.86 -25.15
C PHE A 103 23.26 44.46 -25.60
N GLU A 104 23.29 45.74 -25.99
CA GLU A 104 22.13 46.42 -26.56
C GLU A 104 21.95 46.09 -28.05
N LYS A 105 20.81 46.51 -28.61
CA LYS A 105 20.37 46.31 -30.01
C LYS A 105 21.29 46.96 -31.07
N THR A 106 22.34 47.66 -30.63
CA THR A 106 23.36 48.31 -31.45
C THR A 106 24.48 47.36 -31.91
N VAL A 107 24.69 46.24 -31.21
CA VAL A 107 25.61 45.17 -31.63
C VAL A 107 24.86 44.13 -32.46
N LYS A 108 25.40 43.65 -33.58
CA LYS A 108 24.71 42.63 -34.41
C LYS A 108 25.09 41.19 -34.09
N GLU A 109 26.35 40.93 -33.77
CA GLU A 109 26.92 39.60 -33.57
C GLU A 109 27.80 39.60 -32.31
N VAL A 110 27.69 38.59 -31.45
CA VAL A 110 28.56 38.43 -30.27
C VAL A 110 29.04 36.99 -30.20
N ASN A 111 30.35 36.77 -30.31
CA ASN A 111 30.92 35.42 -30.25
C ASN A 111 31.66 35.23 -28.92
N PHE A 112 31.90 33.98 -28.50
CA PHE A 112 32.55 33.61 -27.25
C PHE A 112 33.25 32.24 -27.40
N PHE A 113 34.57 32.25 -27.57
CA PHE A 113 35.42 31.09 -27.82
C PHE A 113 36.43 30.86 -26.69
N ASN A 114 36.69 29.60 -26.33
CA ASN A 114 37.76 29.17 -25.41
C ASN A 114 37.75 29.91 -24.07
N LEU A 115 36.70 29.82 -23.24
CA LEU A 115 36.59 30.69 -22.06
C LEU A 115 35.81 30.23 -20.80
N THR A 116 35.67 31.10 -19.79
CA THR A 116 34.84 30.95 -18.58
C THR A 116 34.34 32.32 -18.09
N ILE A 117 33.03 32.55 -18.10
CA ILE A 117 32.43 33.78 -17.55
C ILE A 117 31.70 33.46 -16.25
N ASN A 118 31.99 34.21 -15.18
CA ASN A 118 31.20 34.16 -13.95
C ASN A 118 30.39 35.46 -13.80
N GLY A 119 29.11 35.44 -14.17
CA GLY A 119 28.22 36.61 -14.09
C GLY A 119 26.98 36.50 -14.97
N TYR A 120 26.25 37.60 -15.11
CA TYR A 120 25.07 37.67 -15.95
C TYR A 120 25.41 38.00 -17.42
N LEU A 121 24.62 37.48 -18.36
CA LEU A 121 24.78 37.70 -19.79
C LEU A 121 23.43 38.08 -20.41
N LYS A 122 23.20 39.36 -20.70
CA LYS A 122 21.98 39.83 -21.39
C LYS A 122 22.30 40.30 -22.82
N PHE A 123 21.45 39.89 -23.74
CA PHE A 123 21.47 40.20 -25.16
C PHE A 123 20.10 40.76 -25.56
N LYS A 124 20.08 41.72 -26.50
CA LYS A 124 18.85 42.25 -27.10
C LYS A 124 19.02 42.27 -28.62
N HIS A 125 18.35 41.34 -29.30
CA HIS A 125 18.35 41.25 -30.77
C HIS A 125 19.74 41.08 -31.40
N ASN A 126 20.62 40.34 -30.74
CA ASN A 126 21.96 40.03 -31.22
C ASN A 126 22.00 38.57 -31.74
N GLN A 127 22.70 38.31 -32.85
CA GLN A 127 23.15 36.95 -33.16
C GLN A 127 24.29 36.59 -32.18
N VAL A 128 24.31 35.39 -31.63
CA VAL A 128 25.32 35.01 -30.60
C VAL A 128 25.88 33.62 -30.85
N ILE A 129 27.19 33.43 -30.70
CA ILE A 129 27.89 32.15 -30.88
C ILE A 129 28.81 31.87 -29.70
N PHE A 130 28.51 30.87 -28.88
CA PHE A 130 29.44 30.32 -27.90
C PHE A 130 30.10 29.05 -28.45
N GLU A 131 31.41 28.89 -28.32
CA GLU A 131 32.12 27.67 -28.73
C GLU A 131 33.34 27.34 -27.85
N ASN A 132 33.41 26.13 -27.28
CA ASN A 132 34.43 25.75 -26.27
C ASN A 132 34.45 26.70 -25.05
N ALA A 133 33.27 27.00 -24.51
CA ALA A 133 33.07 28.08 -23.54
C ALA A 133 32.36 27.59 -22.27
N ASP A 134 32.84 27.97 -21.09
CA ASP A 134 32.21 27.72 -19.80
C ASP A 134 31.44 28.98 -19.35
N ILE A 135 30.23 28.79 -18.80
CA ILE A 135 29.34 29.89 -18.42
C ILE A 135 28.77 29.59 -17.03
N ASN A 136 29.17 30.36 -16.03
CA ASN A 136 28.87 30.17 -14.62
C ASN A 136 27.96 31.30 -14.11
N GLY A 137 26.65 31.22 -14.38
CA GLY A 137 25.76 32.35 -14.13
C GLY A 137 24.34 32.14 -14.66
N SER A 138 23.80 33.17 -15.32
CA SER A 138 22.56 33.09 -16.10
C SER A 138 22.62 33.95 -17.37
N LEU A 139 21.80 33.59 -18.38
CA LEU A 139 21.84 34.12 -19.74
C LEU A 139 20.44 34.48 -20.23
N ASP A 140 20.29 35.61 -20.92
CA ASP A 140 18.99 36.17 -21.28
C ASP A 140 18.98 36.86 -22.66
N LEU A 141 18.20 36.34 -23.60
CA LEU A 141 17.92 36.96 -24.90
C LEU A 141 16.56 37.66 -24.98
N LEU A 142 15.74 37.62 -23.92
CA LEU A 142 14.36 38.12 -24.00
C LEU A 142 14.28 39.64 -23.79
N SER A 143 13.95 40.32 -24.89
CA SER A 143 13.38 41.68 -24.90
C SER A 143 11.91 41.61 -24.49
N GLU A 144 11.52 42.30 -23.42
CA GLU A 144 10.10 42.41 -23.03
C GLU A 144 9.34 43.27 -24.04
N GLY A 145 8.28 42.71 -24.64
CA GLY A 145 7.33 43.45 -25.47
C GLY A 145 7.66 43.61 -26.97
N GLU A 146 8.77 43.07 -27.47
CA GLU A 146 9.12 43.13 -28.90
C GLU A 146 8.99 41.76 -29.59
N GLU A 147 8.43 41.73 -30.81
CA GLU A 147 8.49 40.56 -31.69
C GLU A 147 9.91 40.36 -32.24
N VAL A 148 10.39 39.11 -32.26
CA VAL A 148 11.77 38.77 -32.65
C VAL A 148 11.81 38.40 -34.13
N PRO A 149 12.51 39.15 -35.00
CA PRO A 149 12.57 38.86 -36.42
C PRO A 149 13.26 37.51 -36.69
N ASN A 150 12.71 36.76 -37.65
CA ASN A 150 13.06 35.37 -38.00
C ASN A 150 14.50 35.15 -38.54
N ASN A 151 15.36 36.18 -38.51
CA ASN A 151 16.75 36.17 -38.98
C ASN A 151 17.78 36.15 -37.82
N GLU A 152 17.32 36.22 -36.57
CA GLU A 152 18.20 36.09 -35.41
C GLU A 152 18.56 34.62 -35.16
N SER A 153 19.82 34.36 -34.81
CA SER A 153 20.34 33.00 -34.61
C SER A 153 21.30 32.93 -33.44
N PHE A 154 21.13 31.91 -32.61
CA PHE A 154 21.90 31.66 -31.40
C PHE A 154 22.58 30.29 -31.50
N LYS A 155 23.87 30.22 -31.19
CA LYS A 155 24.66 28.98 -31.33
C LYS A 155 25.47 28.70 -30.07
N MET A 156 25.50 27.44 -29.66
CA MET A 156 26.37 26.91 -28.59
C MET A 156 27.03 25.62 -29.07
N ASN A 157 28.36 25.56 -29.16
CA ASN A 157 29.11 24.34 -29.51
C ASN A 157 30.13 23.99 -28.41
N ASN A 158 30.11 22.78 -27.85
CA ASN A 158 31.09 22.39 -26.80
C ASN A 158 31.14 23.39 -25.61
N VAL A 159 29.97 23.87 -25.17
CA VAL A 159 29.81 24.82 -24.05
C VAL A 159 29.59 24.07 -22.74
N ASN A 160 30.21 24.43 -21.61
CA ASN A 160 29.80 23.97 -20.28
C ASN A 160 29.05 25.09 -19.52
N PHE A 161 27.72 25.07 -19.54
CA PHE A 161 26.95 25.93 -18.65
C PHE A 161 26.85 25.33 -17.24
N ASN A 162 27.09 26.13 -16.21
CA ASN A 162 26.75 25.83 -14.82
C ASN A 162 25.96 26.99 -14.23
N ALA A 163 24.81 26.69 -13.64
CA ALA A 163 23.98 27.69 -12.98
C ALA A 163 24.69 28.38 -11.81
N ILE A 164 24.70 29.72 -11.75
CA ILE A 164 24.99 30.47 -10.51
C ILE A 164 24.07 31.70 -10.44
N SER A 165 23.49 31.97 -9.27
CA SER A 165 22.65 33.16 -9.05
C SER A 165 22.66 33.58 -7.58
N ASN A 166 22.47 34.88 -7.35
CA ASN A 166 22.25 35.49 -6.03
C ASN A 166 20.75 35.70 -5.82
N ASP A 167 20.22 35.36 -4.64
CA ASP A 167 18.78 35.45 -4.33
C ASP A 167 18.17 36.86 -4.52
N ASP A 168 18.98 37.92 -4.44
CA ASP A 168 18.53 39.31 -4.55
C ASP A 168 18.08 39.73 -5.97
N LEU A 169 18.55 39.06 -7.03
CA LEU A 169 18.20 39.43 -8.42
C LEU A 169 16.75 39.06 -8.78
N TYR A 170 16.26 37.94 -8.24
CA TYR A 170 15.04 37.27 -8.70
C TYR A 170 13.82 37.54 -7.81
N GLN A 171 13.70 38.75 -7.27
CA GLN A 171 12.47 39.19 -6.59
C GLN A 171 11.31 39.41 -7.59
N ASN A 172 11.61 39.58 -8.89
CA ASN A 172 10.64 39.67 -9.98
C ASN A 172 10.51 38.33 -10.76
N ASN A 173 9.74 37.39 -10.19
CA ASN A 173 9.00 36.26 -10.82
C ASN A 173 9.62 35.27 -11.84
N ASP A 174 10.68 35.59 -12.59
CA ASP A 174 11.12 34.81 -13.75
C ASP A 174 12.32 33.90 -13.46
N LEU A 175 12.00 32.64 -13.20
CA LEU A 175 12.86 31.68 -12.49
C LEU A 175 13.72 30.78 -13.40
N TYR A 176 14.14 31.29 -14.56
CA TYR A 176 14.90 30.56 -15.58
C TYR A 176 16.37 31.00 -15.62
N CYS A 177 17.28 30.08 -15.92
CA CYS A 177 18.72 30.37 -15.95
C CYS A 177 19.29 30.68 -17.35
N ILE A 178 18.67 30.17 -18.40
CA ILE A 178 18.96 30.52 -19.80
C ILE A 178 17.62 30.82 -20.45
N ARG A 179 17.39 32.05 -20.93
CA ARG A 179 16.19 32.44 -21.69
C ARG A 179 16.57 32.69 -23.15
N LEU A 180 16.00 31.91 -24.07
CA LEU A 180 16.35 31.88 -25.49
C LEU A 180 15.14 32.18 -26.39
N ASN A 181 15.41 32.82 -27.53
CA ASN A 181 14.51 33.08 -28.65
C ASN A 181 15.29 32.92 -29.97
N GLY A 182 14.69 33.29 -31.10
CA GLY A 182 15.34 33.18 -32.41
C GLY A 182 15.62 31.73 -32.82
N ASN A 183 16.45 31.53 -33.84
CA ASN A 183 16.83 30.20 -34.33
C ASN A 183 18.03 29.65 -33.55
N VAL A 184 17.78 28.72 -32.63
CA VAL A 184 18.78 28.19 -31.68
C VAL A 184 19.39 26.89 -32.20
N ILE A 185 20.72 26.77 -32.11
CA ILE A 185 21.47 25.53 -32.36
C ILE A 185 22.42 25.26 -31.18
N ILE A 186 22.28 24.10 -30.56
CA ILE A 186 23.16 23.61 -29.49
C ILE A 186 23.80 22.30 -29.95
N SER A 187 25.12 22.17 -29.83
CA SER A 187 25.88 20.97 -30.20
C SER A 187 26.98 20.66 -29.19
N ASN A 188 27.24 19.37 -28.96
CA ASN A 188 28.39 18.88 -28.17
C ASN A 188 28.52 19.45 -26.73
N SER A 189 27.46 20.05 -26.18
CA SER A 189 27.54 20.95 -25.01
C SER A 189 27.04 20.30 -23.72
N LYS A 190 27.51 20.76 -22.58
CA LYS A 190 27.13 20.34 -21.24
C LYS A 190 26.37 21.45 -20.51
N PHE A 191 25.33 21.10 -19.77
CA PHE A 191 24.57 22.04 -18.94
C PHE A 191 24.31 21.45 -17.55
N THR A 192 24.59 22.21 -16.49
CA THR A 192 24.26 21.85 -15.11
C THR A 192 23.38 22.90 -14.45
N GLY A 193 22.26 22.46 -13.88
CA GLY A 193 21.37 23.25 -13.03
C GLY A 193 21.79 23.19 -11.56
N ASN A 194 21.09 23.96 -10.73
CA ASN A 194 21.15 23.85 -9.27
C ASN A 194 19.94 24.58 -8.65
N SER A 195 19.83 24.54 -7.31
CA SER A 195 18.70 25.11 -6.55
C SER A 195 18.43 26.61 -6.72
N PHE A 196 19.27 27.37 -7.43
CA PHE A 196 18.98 28.75 -7.80
C PHE A 196 18.15 28.84 -9.10
N CYS A 197 18.31 27.91 -10.04
CA CYS A 197 17.40 27.71 -11.18
C CYS A 197 16.11 27.03 -10.70
N LYS A 198 15.15 27.84 -10.26
CA LYS A 198 13.91 27.32 -9.63
C LYS A 198 12.93 26.72 -10.65
N ARG A 199 12.90 27.17 -11.92
CA ARG A 199 12.13 26.49 -13.00
C ARG A 199 13.03 25.60 -13.87
N ASN A 200 13.58 26.16 -14.94
CA ASN A 200 14.34 25.41 -15.95
C ASN A 200 15.76 25.92 -16.12
N ILE A 201 16.69 25.04 -16.53
CA ILE A 201 18.00 25.46 -17.02
C ILE A 201 17.81 26.29 -18.29
N ILE A 202 17.11 25.75 -19.29
CA ILE A 202 16.77 26.42 -20.55
C ILE A 202 15.26 26.65 -20.64
N PHE A 203 14.88 27.90 -20.93
CA PHE A 203 13.57 28.28 -21.44
C PHE A 203 13.74 28.81 -22.88
N TYR A 204 13.05 28.22 -23.83
CA TYR A 204 13.04 28.62 -25.24
C TYR A 204 11.63 28.96 -25.70
N THR A 205 11.46 30.12 -26.35
CA THR A 205 10.23 30.48 -27.05
C THR A 205 10.49 30.79 -28.52
N GLY A 206 9.76 30.09 -29.42
CA GLY A 206 9.95 30.22 -30.86
C GLY A 206 9.07 31.27 -31.55
N GLN A 207 8.09 31.85 -30.84
CA GLN A 207 7.08 32.78 -31.38
C GLN A 207 6.38 32.26 -32.67
N ASN A 208 6.18 30.95 -32.76
CA ASN A 208 5.61 30.17 -33.88
C ASN A 208 6.36 30.27 -35.23
N ILE A 209 7.47 31.03 -35.30
CA ILE A 209 8.25 31.25 -36.53
C ILE A 209 9.65 30.66 -36.48
N ASN A 210 10.28 30.62 -35.30
CA ASN A 210 11.65 30.18 -35.10
C ASN A 210 11.77 28.69 -34.69
N SER A 211 12.99 28.15 -34.80
CA SER A 211 13.31 26.75 -34.56
C SER A 211 14.44 26.52 -33.53
N LEU A 212 14.44 25.34 -32.91
CA LEU A 212 15.43 24.89 -31.94
C LEU A 212 16.06 23.57 -32.40
N THR A 213 17.39 23.48 -32.39
CA THR A 213 18.15 22.24 -32.64
C THR A 213 19.11 21.99 -31.48
N ILE A 214 19.15 20.76 -30.95
CA ILE A 214 20.07 20.31 -29.90
C ILE A 214 20.67 18.97 -30.34
N THR A 215 22.00 18.82 -30.28
CA THR A 215 22.71 17.61 -30.71
C THR A 215 23.86 17.24 -29.76
N HIS A 216 24.14 15.95 -29.58
CA HIS A 216 25.33 15.45 -28.87
C HIS A 216 25.61 16.07 -27.48
N SER A 217 24.56 16.48 -26.77
CA SER A 217 24.68 17.34 -25.58
C SER A 217 24.27 16.63 -24.29
N TYR A 218 24.87 17.00 -23.15
CA TYR A 218 24.62 16.43 -21.83
C TYR A 218 23.98 17.48 -20.91
N PHE A 219 22.95 17.09 -20.16
CA PHE A 219 22.22 17.97 -19.26
C PHE A 219 22.04 17.32 -17.88
N ASP A 220 22.19 18.11 -16.83
CA ASP A 220 22.18 17.67 -15.43
C ASP A 220 21.31 18.62 -14.58
N GLY A 221 20.22 18.13 -14.00
CA GLY A 221 19.33 18.95 -13.17
C GLY A 221 19.72 19.07 -11.70
N ASP A 222 20.80 18.41 -11.26
CA ASP A 222 21.25 18.30 -9.85
C ASP A 222 20.12 17.96 -8.85
N TYR A 223 19.11 17.19 -9.29
CA TYR A 223 17.88 16.90 -8.55
C TYR A 223 17.12 18.14 -8.01
N SER A 224 17.35 19.33 -8.59
CA SER A 224 16.77 20.60 -8.14
C SER A 224 16.13 21.46 -9.24
N THR A 225 16.41 21.18 -10.51
CA THR A 225 16.02 22.00 -11.65
C THR A 225 15.52 21.15 -12.82
N ALA A 226 14.45 21.57 -13.50
CA ALA A 226 14.00 20.93 -14.74
C ALA A 226 14.90 21.34 -15.92
N ILE A 227 15.20 20.47 -16.87
CA ILE A 227 16.28 20.78 -17.83
C ILE A 227 15.86 21.80 -18.91
N ILE A 228 14.88 21.48 -19.76
CA ILE A 228 14.46 22.31 -20.91
C ILE A 228 12.95 22.56 -20.87
N LYS A 229 12.54 23.77 -21.23
CA LYS A 229 11.16 24.15 -21.56
C LYS A 229 11.10 24.81 -22.94
N ILE A 230 10.20 24.33 -23.80
CA ILE A 230 10.02 24.75 -25.19
C ILE A 230 8.58 25.20 -25.36
N GLU A 231 8.36 26.46 -25.76
CA GLU A 231 7.03 26.99 -26.08
C GLU A 231 7.03 27.60 -27.50
N TYR A 232 5.90 27.50 -28.20
CA TYR A 232 5.67 28.19 -29.49
C TYR A 232 6.76 27.93 -30.55
N SER A 233 7.30 26.71 -30.64
CA SER A 233 8.35 26.37 -31.60
C SER A 233 7.77 25.85 -32.91
N LYS A 234 8.15 26.51 -34.02
CA LYS A 234 7.85 26.04 -35.39
C LYS A 234 8.43 24.65 -35.65
N LYS A 235 9.60 24.36 -35.06
CA LYS A 235 10.23 23.04 -35.04
C LYS A 235 11.32 22.99 -33.97
N ALA A 236 11.19 22.06 -33.02
CA ALA A 236 12.27 21.63 -32.14
C ALA A 236 12.81 20.26 -32.59
N ALA A 237 14.13 20.09 -32.54
CA ALA A 237 14.82 18.83 -32.82
C ALA A 237 15.91 18.60 -31.76
N ILE A 238 15.87 17.48 -31.07
CA ILE A 238 16.83 17.10 -30.03
C ILE A 238 17.37 15.72 -30.40
N SER A 239 18.69 15.54 -30.52
CA SER A 239 19.26 14.22 -30.82
C SER A 239 20.59 13.91 -30.15
N PHE A 240 20.90 12.62 -30.04
CA PHE A 240 22.17 12.08 -29.49
C PHE A 240 22.54 12.65 -28.10
N SER A 241 21.53 13.04 -27.31
CA SER A 241 21.70 13.86 -26.10
C SER A 241 21.27 13.11 -24.85
N THR A 242 21.85 13.47 -23.69
CA THR A 242 21.64 12.76 -22.43
C THR A 242 21.13 13.71 -21.34
N PHE A 243 20.06 13.31 -20.68
CA PHE A 243 19.31 14.10 -19.70
C PHE A 243 19.32 13.39 -18.34
N THR A 244 20.02 13.95 -17.37
CA THR A 244 20.26 13.33 -16.06
C THR A 244 19.72 14.18 -14.92
N ARG A 245 19.13 13.55 -13.90
CA ARG A 245 18.80 14.18 -12.60
C ARG A 245 17.93 15.45 -12.72
N GLY A 246 17.19 15.60 -13.82
CA GLY A 246 16.22 16.67 -14.02
C GLY A 246 15.14 16.64 -12.94
N ALA A 247 14.76 17.77 -12.37
CA ALA A 247 13.79 17.82 -11.27
C ALA A 247 12.87 19.04 -11.35
N SER A 248 11.63 18.85 -11.80
CA SER A 248 10.61 19.90 -11.71
C SER A 248 9.97 19.92 -10.32
N ILE A 249 10.08 21.04 -9.60
CA ILE A 249 9.58 21.20 -8.23
C ILE A 249 8.43 22.25 -8.14
N TYR A 250 8.31 23.15 -9.13
CA TYR A 250 7.55 24.39 -9.02
C TYR A 250 6.25 24.42 -9.85
N LYS A 251 5.41 23.40 -9.70
CA LYS A 251 4.09 23.25 -10.37
C LYS A 251 4.13 23.18 -11.91
N GLU A 252 5.28 22.85 -12.50
CA GLU A 252 5.40 22.53 -13.93
C GLU A 252 5.74 21.04 -14.09
N GLY A 253 5.35 20.42 -15.20
CA GLY A 253 5.78 19.06 -15.53
C GLY A 253 7.11 19.04 -16.29
N GLY A 254 7.59 17.84 -16.60
CA GLY A 254 8.75 17.63 -17.50
C GLY A 254 10.08 17.82 -16.80
N GLY A 255 10.50 16.83 -16.00
CA GLY A 255 11.77 16.88 -15.27
C GLY A 255 12.99 17.11 -16.17
N ALA A 256 12.98 16.54 -17.39
CA ALA A 256 13.99 16.81 -18.41
C ALA A 256 13.50 17.77 -19.51
N ILE A 257 12.33 17.54 -20.09
CA ILE A 257 11.83 18.32 -21.24
C ILE A 257 10.35 18.63 -21.04
N ARG A 258 10.00 19.91 -21.08
CA ARG A 258 8.62 20.40 -21.18
C ARG A 258 8.39 21.02 -22.56
N VAL A 259 7.28 20.67 -23.21
CA VAL A 259 6.94 21.14 -24.56
C VAL A 259 5.51 21.63 -24.60
N ARG A 260 5.30 22.85 -25.11
CA ARG A 260 3.99 23.48 -25.26
C ARG A 260 3.78 24.06 -26.65
N GLU A 261 2.61 23.84 -27.26
CA GLU A 261 2.15 24.53 -28.48
C GLU A 261 3.23 24.56 -29.59
N SER A 262 3.85 23.40 -29.85
CA SER A 262 5.06 23.27 -30.68
C SER A 262 5.05 22.00 -31.54
N TYR A 263 5.92 21.95 -32.55
CA TYR A 263 6.34 20.71 -33.21
C TYR A 263 7.68 20.24 -32.63
N ILE A 264 7.83 18.97 -32.25
CA ILE A 264 9.11 18.45 -31.72
C ILE A 264 9.49 17.06 -32.25
N SER A 265 10.80 16.82 -32.33
CA SER A 265 11.45 15.54 -32.60
C SER A 265 12.54 15.26 -31.56
N ILE A 266 12.59 14.05 -31.00
CA ILE A 266 13.59 13.62 -30.00
C ILE A 266 14.15 12.25 -30.41
N ASN A 267 15.43 12.17 -30.78
CA ASN A 267 16.02 10.99 -31.42
C ASN A 267 17.31 10.53 -30.71
N ASP A 268 17.49 9.23 -30.46
CA ASP A 268 18.78 8.66 -30.01
C ASP A 268 19.28 9.24 -28.67
N CYS A 269 18.35 9.62 -27.78
CA CYS A 269 18.64 10.26 -26.49
C CYS A 269 18.53 9.30 -25.28
N SER A 270 19.15 9.67 -24.16
CA SER A 270 18.99 8.96 -22.87
C SER A 270 18.43 9.86 -21.76
N PHE A 271 17.63 9.28 -20.86
CA PHE A 271 16.95 9.97 -19.76
C PHE A 271 17.14 9.19 -18.45
N ASN A 272 17.96 9.68 -17.52
CA ASN A 272 18.40 8.93 -16.34
C ASN A 272 18.09 9.69 -15.03
N ASP A 273 17.48 9.02 -14.06
CA ASP A 273 17.18 9.55 -12.72
C ASP A 273 16.35 10.86 -12.68
N ASN A 274 15.51 11.10 -13.70
CA ASN A 274 14.70 12.32 -13.79
C ASN A 274 13.42 12.23 -12.93
N TYR A 275 13.01 13.37 -12.37
CA TYR A 275 11.88 13.53 -11.46
C TYR A 275 10.98 14.72 -11.84
N SER A 276 9.69 14.59 -11.59
CA SER A 276 8.74 15.70 -11.61
C SER A 276 7.81 15.63 -10.39
N PHE A 277 7.61 16.75 -9.69
CA PHE A 277 6.63 16.84 -8.59
C PHE A 277 5.19 16.86 -9.10
N GLU A 278 4.98 17.38 -10.31
CA GLU A 278 3.73 17.26 -11.07
C GLU A 278 3.89 16.12 -12.09
N ASN A 279 3.42 16.32 -13.32
CA ASN A 279 3.38 15.31 -14.36
C ASN A 279 4.70 15.20 -15.15
N GLY A 280 4.89 14.10 -15.88
CA GLY A 280 5.98 13.93 -16.86
C GLY A 280 7.37 13.87 -16.21
N GLY A 281 7.75 12.70 -15.68
CA GLY A 281 8.98 12.52 -14.91
C GLY A 281 10.25 12.87 -15.70
N SER A 282 10.28 12.52 -16.99
CA SER A 282 11.25 13.09 -17.95
C SER A 282 10.59 14.08 -18.91
N ILE A 283 9.46 13.73 -19.52
CA ILE A 283 8.87 14.51 -20.62
C ILE A 283 7.43 14.91 -20.29
N ASP A 284 7.08 16.19 -20.48
CA ASP A 284 5.72 16.75 -20.42
C ASP A 284 5.38 17.42 -21.76
N ILE A 285 4.27 16.99 -22.37
CA ILE A 285 3.77 17.43 -23.68
C ILE A 285 2.38 18.05 -23.48
N TYR A 286 2.22 19.31 -23.87
CA TYR A 286 0.99 20.08 -23.67
C TYR A 286 0.56 20.81 -24.97
N ASP A 287 -0.64 20.51 -25.49
CA ASP A 287 -1.21 21.18 -26.68
C ASP A 287 -0.26 21.17 -27.91
N THR A 288 0.51 20.11 -28.15
CA THR A 288 1.51 20.06 -29.24
C THR A 288 0.95 19.52 -30.55
N TYR A 289 1.18 20.22 -31.66
CA TYR A 289 0.68 19.84 -32.98
C TYR A 289 1.13 18.43 -33.43
N LYS A 290 2.42 18.10 -33.23
CA LYS A 290 2.97 16.77 -33.48
C LYS A 290 4.30 16.58 -32.76
N THR A 291 4.43 15.45 -32.05
CA THR A 291 5.66 14.99 -31.42
C THR A 291 6.08 13.64 -31.99
N ASN A 292 7.39 13.46 -32.22
CA ASN A 292 7.95 12.19 -32.67
C ASN A 292 9.20 11.86 -31.84
N ILE A 293 9.30 10.62 -31.36
CA ILE A 293 10.32 10.18 -30.42
C ILE A 293 10.90 8.85 -30.90
N TYR A 294 12.23 8.74 -31.04
CA TYR A 294 12.90 7.59 -31.63
C TYR A 294 14.12 7.16 -30.82
N ASN A 295 14.35 5.85 -30.68
CA ASN A 295 15.58 5.26 -30.13
C ASN A 295 15.95 5.78 -28.72
N ILE A 296 15.01 5.74 -27.78
CA ILE A 296 15.18 6.35 -26.44
C ILE A 296 15.47 5.29 -25.38
N ASN A 297 16.47 5.56 -24.53
CA ASN A 297 16.73 4.81 -23.31
C ASN A 297 16.33 5.64 -22.08
N VAL A 298 15.56 5.05 -21.16
CA VAL A 298 15.04 5.69 -19.95
C VAL A 298 15.40 4.83 -18.74
N TYR A 299 16.00 5.42 -17.72
CA TYR A 299 16.40 4.73 -16.49
C TYR A 299 15.91 5.50 -15.25
N ASN A 300 15.18 4.84 -14.36
CA ASN A 300 14.74 5.39 -13.07
C ASN A 300 14.05 6.78 -13.17
N SER A 301 13.36 7.05 -14.29
CA SER A 301 12.50 8.23 -14.45
C SER A 301 11.19 8.03 -13.70
N THR A 302 10.72 9.04 -12.97
CA THR A 302 9.49 8.94 -12.16
C THR A 302 8.83 10.31 -11.94
N SER A 303 7.51 10.34 -11.78
CA SER A 303 6.76 11.55 -11.45
C SER A 303 5.92 11.35 -10.20
N LYS A 304 5.58 12.45 -9.52
CA LYS A 304 4.62 12.45 -8.41
C LYS A 304 3.18 12.70 -8.88
N GLY A 305 2.97 13.41 -9.98
CA GLY A 305 1.68 13.46 -10.67
C GLY A 305 1.41 12.17 -11.45
N ALA A 306 1.14 12.33 -12.75
CA ALA A 306 0.99 11.25 -13.72
C ALA A 306 2.20 11.18 -14.67
N GLY A 307 2.41 10.05 -15.35
CA GLY A 307 3.42 9.91 -16.42
C GLY A 307 4.87 9.86 -15.92
N GLY A 308 5.33 8.69 -15.48
CA GLY A 308 6.66 8.49 -14.88
C GLY A 308 7.82 8.69 -15.84
N PHE A 309 7.66 8.35 -17.12
CA PHE A 309 8.55 8.79 -18.19
C PHE A 309 7.93 9.97 -18.95
N LEU A 310 6.71 9.81 -19.46
CA LEU A 310 6.05 10.75 -20.36
C LEU A 310 4.66 11.16 -19.86
N TYR A 311 4.28 12.42 -20.07
CA TYR A 311 2.92 12.91 -19.93
C TYR A 311 2.48 13.62 -21.21
N ILE A 312 1.22 13.43 -21.62
CA ILE A 312 0.62 14.06 -22.80
C ILE A 312 -0.75 14.60 -22.42
N TYR A 313 -0.96 15.91 -22.60
CA TYR A 313 -2.26 16.57 -22.47
C TYR A 313 -2.58 17.40 -23.71
N SER A 314 -3.86 17.42 -24.08
CA SER A 314 -4.39 18.23 -25.17
C SER A 314 -5.78 18.73 -24.82
N SER A 315 -5.95 20.05 -24.79
CA SER A 315 -7.24 20.71 -24.63
C SER A 315 -8.11 20.53 -25.88
N SER A 316 -9.40 20.84 -25.80
CA SER A 316 -10.37 20.64 -26.89
C SER A 316 -10.11 21.43 -28.18
N TYR A 317 -9.09 22.30 -28.21
CA TYR A 317 -8.68 23.08 -29.38
C TYR A 317 -7.51 22.44 -30.15
N TYR A 318 -6.89 21.41 -29.57
CA TYR A 318 -5.69 20.76 -30.11
C TYR A 318 -5.86 19.24 -30.11
N GLU A 319 -5.35 18.57 -31.13
CA GLU A 319 -5.32 17.10 -31.21
C GLU A 319 -3.86 16.64 -31.12
N SER A 320 -3.33 16.47 -29.90
CA SER A 320 -1.89 16.20 -29.72
C SER A 320 -1.52 14.80 -30.18
N LYS A 321 -0.71 14.69 -31.24
CA LYS A 321 -0.28 13.42 -31.84
C LYS A 321 1.18 13.11 -31.51
N VAL A 322 1.39 12.08 -30.69
CA VAL A 322 2.71 11.64 -30.23
C VAL A 322 3.04 10.26 -30.80
N ASN A 323 4.14 10.15 -31.54
CA ASN A 323 4.59 8.90 -32.16
C ASN A 323 5.92 8.48 -31.52
N MET A 324 6.03 7.24 -31.07
CA MET A 324 7.20 6.73 -30.34
C MET A 324 7.69 5.41 -30.95
N TYR A 325 9.00 5.28 -31.11
CA TYR A 325 9.61 4.11 -31.74
C TYR A 325 10.90 3.69 -31.02
N ASN A 326 11.09 2.39 -30.81
CA ASN A 326 12.30 1.81 -30.21
C ASN A 326 12.63 2.42 -28.84
N ILE A 327 11.73 2.22 -27.87
CA ILE A 327 11.81 2.83 -26.54
C ILE A 327 12.18 1.76 -25.51
N ARG A 328 13.14 2.04 -24.64
CA ARG A 328 13.56 1.14 -23.55
C ARG A 328 13.46 1.85 -22.21
N GLN A 329 12.67 1.33 -21.27
CA GLN A 329 12.50 1.91 -19.93
C GLN A 329 12.84 0.88 -18.83
N ARG A 330 13.71 1.27 -17.89
CA ARG A 330 14.20 0.38 -16.82
C ARG A 330 14.18 0.99 -15.43
N GLY A 331 13.90 0.17 -14.41
CA GLY A 331 14.20 0.44 -13.01
C GLY A 331 13.36 1.55 -12.35
N VAL A 332 12.10 1.70 -12.75
CA VAL A 332 11.20 2.74 -12.24
C VAL A 332 10.77 2.41 -10.81
N GLY A 333 10.90 3.38 -9.89
CA GLY A 333 10.33 3.28 -8.53
C GLY A 333 11.12 2.42 -7.53
N ASN A 334 12.14 1.68 -8.00
CA ASN A 334 13.03 0.82 -7.17
C ASN A 334 13.65 1.53 -5.96
N ASN A 335 13.79 2.86 -6.01
CA ASN A 335 14.37 3.65 -4.92
C ASN A 335 13.45 3.85 -3.69
N GLY A 336 12.20 3.38 -3.71
CA GLY A 336 11.30 3.28 -2.54
C GLY A 336 10.91 4.60 -1.85
N LYS A 337 11.29 5.75 -2.41
CA LYS A 337 11.17 7.09 -1.79
C LYS A 337 10.34 8.09 -2.59
N VAL A 338 9.98 7.76 -3.83
CA VAL A 338 9.22 8.64 -4.74
C VAL A 338 7.83 8.06 -4.94
N TYR A 339 6.84 8.94 -4.95
CA TYR A 339 5.43 8.56 -4.86
C TYR A 339 4.63 9.19 -6.01
N SER A 340 4.43 8.46 -7.12
CA SER A 340 3.36 8.81 -8.08
C SER A 340 2.01 8.74 -7.37
N THR A 341 1.19 9.79 -7.46
CA THR A 341 -0.13 9.84 -6.79
C THR A 341 -1.30 9.67 -7.75
N ILE A 342 -1.06 9.77 -9.07
CA ILE A 342 -2.07 9.56 -10.11
C ILE A 342 -1.76 8.24 -10.81
N GLY A 343 -0.66 8.14 -11.56
CA GLY A 343 -0.26 6.88 -12.18
C GLY A 343 0.57 7.01 -13.45
N GLY A 344 0.52 5.96 -14.28
CA GLY A 344 1.17 5.89 -15.58
C GLY A 344 2.69 5.85 -15.46
N LEU A 345 3.28 4.80 -14.87
CA LEU A 345 4.74 4.67 -14.68
C LEU A 345 5.56 4.87 -15.98
N VAL A 346 4.98 4.48 -17.11
CA VAL A 346 5.49 4.76 -18.46
C VAL A 346 4.89 6.09 -18.92
N THR A 347 3.57 6.11 -19.21
CA THR A 347 2.92 7.29 -19.81
C THR A 347 1.51 7.56 -19.23
N SER A 348 1.15 8.84 -19.05
CA SER A 348 -0.27 9.27 -18.99
C SER A 348 -0.64 10.02 -20.26
N VAL A 349 -1.85 9.77 -20.79
CA VAL A 349 -2.38 10.39 -22.02
C VAL A 349 -3.78 10.90 -21.73
N GLU A 350 -3.98 12.22 -21.82
CA GLU A 350 -5.14 12.90 -21.25
C GLU A 350 -5.75 13.92 -22.22
N GLY A 351 -7.05 14.17 -22.11
CA GLY A 351 -7.77 15.11 -22.96
C GLY A 351 -7.99 14.57 -24.38
N TYR A 352 -7.66 15.36 -25.40
CA TYR A 352 -7.81 15.03 -26.83
C TYR A 352 -6.48 14.54 -27.45
N SER A 353 -5.71 13.79 -26.66
CA SER A 353 -4.37 13.30 -26.99
C SER A 353 -4.39 11.91 -27.63
N SER A 354 -3.40 11.64 -28.48
CA SER A 354 -3.15 10.30 -29.04
C SER A 354 -1.67 9.92 -28.96
N LEU A 355 -1.41 8.70 -28.50
CA LEU A 355 -0.11 8.07 -28.43
C LEU A 355 -0.06 6.85 -29.36
N TYR A 356 0.88 6.84 -30.30
CA TYR A 356 1.31 5.64 -31.02
C TYR A 356 2.69 5.23 -30.51
N MET A 357 2.89 3.97 -30.15
CA MET A 357 4.16 3.46 -29.65
C MET A 357 4.49 2.09 -30.26
N GLU A 358 5.62 1.99 -30.96
CA GLU A 358 6.12 0.75 -31.56
C GLU A 358 7.50 0.35 -31.00
N ASN A 359 7.71 -0.94 -30.76
CA ASN A 359 8.94 -1.52 -30.21
C ASN A 359 9.27 -0.95 -28.81
N PHE A 360 8.39 -1.18 -27.84
CA PHE A 360 8.59 -0.80 -26.43
C PHE A 360 9.13 -1.96 -25.60
N TYR A 361 10.19 -1.70 -24.84
CA TYR A 361 10.77 -2.62 -23.87
C TYR A 361 10.70 -2.01 -22.46
N GLY A 362 10.06 -2.70 -21.51
CA GLY A 362 9.93 -2.30 -20.11
C GLY A 362 10.48 -3.35 -19.13
N GLU A 363 11.24 -2.94 -18.12
CA GLU A 363 11.80 -3.89 -17.14
C GLU A 363 11.98 -3.25 -15.74
N ASP A 364 11.68 -4.02 -14.69
CA ASP A 364 11.74 -3.58 -13.28
C ASP A 364 10.93 -2.28 -13.04
N LEU A 365 9.60 -2.39 -13.20
CA LEU A 365 8.68 -1.25 -13.14
C LEU A 365 7.81 -1.37 -11.87
N VAL A 366 8.19 -0.66 -10.81
CA VAL A 366 7.62 -0.80 -9.46
C VAL A 366 6.82 0.43 -9.05
N SER A 367 5.53 0.25 -8.75
CA SER A 367 4.63 1.31 -8.28
C SER A 367 4.28 1.16 -6.80
N ASN A 368 5.00 1.89 -5.95
CA ASN A 368 4.68 1.95 -4.51
C ASN A 368 3.38 2.73 -4.22
N THR A 369 2.96 3.64 -5.12
CA THR A 369 1.81 4.53 -4.87
C THR A 369 0.95 4.91 -6.08
N GLY A 370 1.46 4.82 -7.31
CA GLY A 370 0.72 5.11 -8.54
C GLY A 370 -0.01 3.87 -9.08
N ILE A 371 -0.75 4.06 -10.17
CA ILE A 371 -1.60 3.03 -10.80
C ILE A 371 -1.29 2.99 -12.30
N GLY A 372 -1.21 1.81 -12.91
CA GLY A 372 -0.91 1.63 -14.34
C GLY A 372 0.54 1.94 -14.75
N LEU A 373 1.03 1.19 -15.74
CA LEU A 373 2.13 1.62 -16.61
C LEU A 373 1.65 2.71 -17.56
N PHE A 374 0.44 2.54 -18.07
CA PHE A 374 -0.26 3.48 -18.93
C PHE A 374 -1.54 3.97 -18.23
N THR A 375 -1.80 5.27 -18.31
CA THR A 375 -3.06 5.88 -17.87
C THR A 375 -3.73 6.67 -18.98
N LEU A 376 -5.06 6.58 -19.03
CA LEU A 376 -5.96 7.37 -19.88
C LEU A 376 -6.81 8.32 -19.02
N ASP A 377 -7.18 9.48 -19.57
CA ASP A 377 -8.25 10.34 -19.06
C ASP A 377 -8.99 11.05 -20.21
N GLN A 378 -10.27 11.34 -20.01
CA GLN A 378 -11.16 12.09 -20.91
C GLN A 378 -11.44 11.43 -22.27
N SER A 379 -10.78 11.83 -23.37
CA SER A 379 -11.06 11.35 -24.74
C SER A 379 -9.81 10.72 -25.40
N ALA A 380 -8.85 10.32 -24.58
CA ALA A 380 -7.51 9.98 -25.00
C ALA A 380 -7.39 8.62 -25.69
N SER A 381 -6.35 8.46 -26.51
CA SER A 381 -6.07 7.19 -27.19
C SER A 381 -4.62 6.74 -27.10
N ILE A 382 -4.44 5.44 -26.92
CA ILE A 382 -3.14 4.76 -26.89
C ILE A 382 -3.19 3.56 -27.84
N GLU A 383 -2.24 3.48 -28.77
CA GLU A 383 -1.97 2.30 -29.59
C GLU A 383 -0.52 1.84 -29.39
N LEU A 384 -0.35 0.63 -28.86
CA LEU A 384 0.94 -0.02 -28.60
C LEU A 384 1.14 -1.19 -29.56
N LYS A 385 2.36 -1.34 -30.10
CA LYS A 385 2.74 -2.38 -31.05
C LYS A 385 4.13 -2.94 -30.75
N ASN A 386 4.32 -4.26 -30.82
CA ASN A 386 5.60 -4.92 -30.50
C ASN A 386 6.09 -4.53 -29.10
N VAL A 387 5.40 -5.03 -28.08
CA VAL A 387 5.59 -4.66 -26.66
C VAL A 387 6.22 -5.83 -25.91
N GLU A 388 7.29 -5.57 -25.16
CA GLU A 388 7.95 -6.54 -24.29
C GLU A 388 8.09 -5.93 -22.89
N ILE A 389 7.47 -6.51 -21.86
CA ILE A 389 7.52 -5.96 -20.49
C ILE A 389 7.70 -7.07 -19.45
N HIS A 390 8.69 -6.89 -18.57
CA HIS A 390 9.04 -7.84 -17.51
C HIS A 390 9.01 -7.19 -16.12
N ARG A 391 8.67 -7.98 -15.10
CA ARG A 391 8.85 -7.66 -13.67
C ARG A 391 8.20 -6.34 -13.27
N VAL A 392 6.88 -6.33 -13.37
CA VAL A 392 6.01 -5.20 -13.04
C VAL A 392 5.35 -5.45 -11.69
N SER A 393 5.34 -4.47 -10.78
CA SER A 393 4.62 -4.63 -9.52
C SER A 393 3.95 -3.36 -9.01
N SER A 394 2.85 -3.52 -8.27
CA SER A 394 2.19 -2.45 -7.53
C SER A 394 1.58 -2.95 -6.22
N SER A 395 1.23 -2.03 -5.34
CA SER A 395 0.45 -2.29 -4.12
C SER A 395 -0.74 -1.32 -4.02
N ARG A 396 -1.43 -1.07 -5.14
CA ARG A 396 -2.41 0.03 -5.29
C ARG A 396 -3.64 -0.35 -6.10
N LEU A 397 -4.77 0.26 -5.73
CA LEU A 397 -6.08 0.08 -6.34
C LEU A 397 -6.11 0.49 -7.81
N GLY A 398 -6.27 -0.48 -8.72
CA GLY A 398 -6.43 -0.27 -10.15
C GLY A 398 -5.68 -1.33 -10.96
N GLY A 399 -5.44 -1.09 -12.25
CA GLY A 399 -4.73 -2.01 -13.15
C GLY A 399 -3.21 -1.81 -13.14
N LEU A 400 -2.44 -2.87 -13.44
CA LEU A 400 -0.98 -2.77 -13.57
C LEU A 400 -0.55 -2.25 -14.94
N LEU A 401 -1.10 -2.76 -16.05
CA LEU A 401 -0.77 -2.26 -17.39
C LEU A 401 -1.54 -0.97 -17.69
N LEU A 402 -2.86 -1.02 -17.63
CA LEU A 402 -3.75 0.09 -17.98
C LEU A 402 -4.71 0.44 -16.84
N HIS A 403 -4.88 1.75 -16.60
CA HIS A 403 -5.96 2.27 -15.77
C HIS A 403 -6.55 3.55 -16.40
N THR A 404 -7.86 3.77 -16.26
CA THR A 404 -8.60 4.80 -17.03
C THR A 404 -9.42 5.71 -16.12
N TYR A 405 -9.39 7.02 -16.37
CA TYR A 405 -10.02 8.06 -15.52
C TYR A 405 -11.11 8.84 -16.27
N ASN A 406 -12.21 9.16 -15.58
CA ASN A 406 -13.31 10.07 -15.99
C ASN A 406 -13.85 9.96 -17.43
N GLU A 407 -13.63 8.82 -18.08
CA GLU A 407 -13.64 8.67 -19.54
C GLU A 407 -14.93 9.13 -20.23
N LEU A 408 -14.74 9.64 -21.45
CA LEU A 408 -15.74 10.17 -22.37
C LEU A 408 -15.81 9.30 -23.62
N LYS A 409 -16.91 9.45 -24.38
CA LYS A 409 -17.15 8.66 -25.59
C LYS A 409 -16.14 8.99 -26.68
N GLY A 410 -15.13 8.14 -26.83
CA GLY A 410 -14.07 8.26 -27.85
C GLY A 410 -12.78 7.56 -27.44
N SER A 411 -12.54 7.39 -26.14
CA SER A 411 -11.30 6.83 -25.63
C SER A 411 -11.01 5.39 -26.10
N ARG A 412 -9.73 5.11 -26.36
CA ARG A 412 -9.30 3.84 -26.97
C ARG A 412 -7.96 3.36 -26.43
N PHE A 413 -7.88 2.09 -26.08
CA PHE A 413 -6.60 1.40 -25.89
C PHE A 413 -6.48 0.24 -26.88
N LYS A 414 -5.40 0.20 -27.65
CA LYS A 414 -5.09 -0.91 -28.53
C LYS A 414 -3.69 -1.43 -28.22
N MET A 415 -3.54 -2.75 -28.14
CA MET A 415 -2.24 -3.41 -28.04
C MET A 415 -2.15 -4.51 -29.09
N THR A 416 -0.99 -4.65 -29.74
CA THR A 416 -0.78 -5.63 -30.82
C THR A 416 0.63 -6.20 -30.77
N ASN A 417 0.77 -7.53 -30.79
CA ASN A 417 2.04 -8.24 -30.65
C ASN A 417 2.75 -7.87 -29.33
N ALA A 418 2.32 -8.48 -28.22
CA ALA A 418 2.83 -8.15 -26.88
C ALA A 418 3.23 -9.40 -26.09
N THR A 419 4.37 -9.34 -25.40
CA THR A 419 4.85 -10.35 -24.44
C THR A 419 5.04 -9.70 -23.08
N LEU A 420 4.34 -10.20 -22.06
CA LEU A 420 4.29 -9.62 -20.72
C LEU A 420 4.62 -10.72 -19.69
N THR A 421 5.63 -10.50 -18.85
CA THR A 421 6.03 -11.47 -17.81
C THR A 421 6.11 -10.85 -16.43
N ASP A 422 5.79 -11.66 -15.41
CA ASP A 422 6.07 -11.36 -13.99
C ASP A 422 5.35 -10.10 -13.49
N PHE A 423 4.01 -10.13 -13.49
CA PHE A 423 3.14 -9.01 -13.08
C PHE A 423 2.53 -9.25 -11.70
N TYR A 424 2.81 -8.39 -10.72
CA TYR A 424 2.45 -8.59 -9.31
C TYR A 424 1.58 -7.46 -8.71
N GLN A 425 0.34 -7.74 -8.29
CA GLN A 425 -0.58 -6.77 -7.68
C GLN A 425 -0.87 -7.09 -6.21
N TYR A 426 -0.22 -6.36 -5.29
CA TYR A 426 -0.24 -6.63 -3.85
C TYR A 426 -1.27 -5.78 -3.06
N HIS A 427 -2.42 -5.45 -3.65
CA HIS A 427 -3.44 -4.62 -3.00
C HIS A 427 -4.50 -5.44 -2.23
N GLU A 428 -5.00 -4.91 -1.10
CA GLU A 428 -5.94 -5.64 -0.22
C GLU A 428 -7.40 -5.57 -0.64
N ARG A 429 -7.78 -4.55 -1.43
CA ARG A 429 -9.11 -4.43 -2.05
C ARG A 429 -9.04 -4.82 -3.51
N LEU A 430 -10.17 -5.32 -4.05
CA LEU A 430 -10.41 -5.60 -5.47
C LEU A 430 -9.65 -4.61 -6.37
N SER A 431 -8.64 -5.12 -7.06
CA SER A 431 -7.74 -4.39 -7.96
C SER A 431 -7.56 -5.21 -9.24
N SER A 432 -6.60 -4.84 -10.10
CA SER A 432 -6.31 -5.59 -11.33
C SER A 432 -4.81 -5.79 -11.53
N THR A 433 -4.45 -6.98 -12.01
CA THR A 433 -3.10 -7.38 -12.42
C THR A 433 -2.77 -6.97 -13.87
N PHE A 434 -3.74 -6.46 -14.64
CA PHE A 434 -3.53 -6.14 -16.05
C PHE A 434 -4.32 -4.88 -16.47
N ILE A 435 -5.63 -4.95 -16.66
CA ILE A 435 -6.46 -3.82 -17.14
C ILE A 435 -7.54 -3.43 -16.13
N TRP A 436 -7.78 -2.13 -15.96
CA TRP A 436 -8.88 -1.57 -15.17
C TRP A 436 -9.53 -0.37 -15.88
N ILE A 437 -10.76 -0.52 -16.35
CA ILE A 437 -11.53 0.51 -17.08
C ILE A 437 -12.69 1.02 -16.23
N THR A 438 -12.90 2.33 -16.20
CA THR A 438 -13.99 2.97 -15.43
C THR A 438 -15.28 3.18 -16.21
N LYS A 439 -15.23 3.39 -17.53
CA LYS A 439 -16.36 3.54 -18.49
C LYS A 439 -15.82 3.94 -19.88
N TYR A 440 -16.67 4.00 -20.90
CA TYR A 440 -16.50 4.61 -22.25
C TYR A 440 -15.26 4.28 -23.11
N VAL A 441 -14.34 3.43 -22.65
CA VAL A 441 -13.16 3.00 -23.42
C VAL A 441 -13.45 1.77 -24.29
N ASN A 442 -12.97 1.82 -25.53
CA ASN A 442 -12.87 0.66 -26.41
C ASN A 442 -11.47 0.04 -26.33
N VAL A 443 -11.37 -1.24 -25.95
CA VAL A 443 -10.11 -1.98 -25.85
C VAL A 443 -10.00 -3.05 -26.93
N SER A 444 -8.82 -3.16 -27.56
CA SER A 444 -8.51 -4.21 -28.52
C SER A 444 -7.11 -4.78 -28.28
N LEU A 445 -7.03 -6.05 -27.92
CA LEU A 445 -5.80 -6.80 -27.65
C LEU A 445 -5.62 -7.86 -28.73
N ASN A 446 -4.46 -7.91 -29.38
CA ASN A 446 -4.25 -8.76 -30.56
C ASN A 446 -2.85 -9.41 -30.53
N ASN A 447 -2.75 -10.74 -30.57
CA ASN A 447 -1.48 -11.47 -30.49
C ASN A 447 -0.71 -11.13 -29.20
N CYS A 448 -1.30 -11.44 -28.04
CA CYS A 448 -0.74 -11.06 -26.73
C CYS A 448 -0.46 -12.31 -25.88
N TYR A 449 0.72 -12.38 -25.26
CA TYR A 449 1.20 -13.51 -24.47
C TYR A 449 1.55 -13.02 -23.05
N LEU A 450 0.86 -13.54 -22.04
CA LEU A 450 0.98 -13.16 -20.63
C LEU A 450 1.46 -14.37 -19.83
N TYR A 451 2.55 -14.19 -19.08
CA TYR A 451 3.17 -15.26 -18.28
C TYR A 451 3.40 -14.82 -16.82
N GLY A 452 3.02 -15.65 -15.85
CA GLY A 452 3.34 -15.40 -14.43
C GLY A 452 2.66 -14.15 -13.85
N PHE A 453 1.33 -14.13 -13.86
CA PHE A 453 0.53 -13.05 -13.28
C PHE A 453 0.09 -13.42 -11.86
N THR A 454 0.40 -12.57 -10.87
CA THR A 454 0.17 -12.83 -9.45
C THR A 454 -0.58 -11.69 -8.77
N GLY A 455 -1.64 -12.03 -8.05
CA GLY A 455 -2.54 -11.09 -7.39
C GLY A 455 -2.73 -11.38 -5.91
N ARG A 456 -2.95 -10.33 -5.10
CA ARG A 456 -3.40 -10.50 -3.71
C ARG A 456 -4.92 -10.61 -3.63
N ASN A 457 -5.62 -9.53 -4.02
CA ASN A 457 -7.07 -9.46 -4.14
C ASN A 457 -7.41 -8.69 -5.43
N SER A 458 -7.36 -9.38 -6.56
CA SER A 458 -7.37 -8.74 -7.87
C SER A 458 -7.98 -9.62 -8.96
N VAL A 459 -8.47 -8.95 -10.00
CA VAL A 459 -8.82 -9.59 -11.28
C VAL A 459 -7.65 -9.50 -12.27
N LEU A 460 -7.78 -10.08 -13.46
CA LEU A 460 -6.95 -9.73 -14.62
C LEU A 460 -7.53 -8.50 -15.33
N ILE A 461 -8.82 -8.53 -15.65
CA ILE A 461 -9.50 -7.42 -16.35
C ILE A 461 -10.72 -6.98 -15.54
N TYR A 462 -10.72 -5.71 -15.11
CA TYR A 462 -11.91 -5.03 -14.60
C TYR A 462 -12.39 -4.04 -15.65
N HIS A 463 -13.69 -4.02 -15.95
CA HIS A 463 -14.28 -2.93 -16.70
C HIS A 463 -15.72 -2.62 -16.30
N SER A 464 -16.07 -1.33 -16.35
CA SER A 464 -17.41 -0.85 -16.03
C SER A 464 -18.18 -0.31 -17.23
N SER A 465 -19.50 -0.20 -17.08
CA SER A 465 -20.43 0.23 -18.12
C SER A 465 -20.27 1.71 -18.53
N PRO A 466 -20.59 2.07 -19.79
CA PRO A 466 -20.61 1.20 -20.97
C PRO A 466 -19.17 1.06 -21.52
N SER A 467 -18.72 -0.16 -21.83
CA SER A 467 -17.38 -0.37 -22.43
C SER A 467 -17.32 -1.64 -23.28
N TYR A 468 -16.40 -1.68 -24.24
CA TYR A 468 -16.19 -2.81 -25.16
C TYR A 468 -14.74 -3.28 -25.07
N ILE A 469 -14.54 -4.59 -24.86
CA ILE A 469 -13.22 -5.24 -24.90
C ILE A 469 -13.22 -6.34 -25.95
N GLU A 470 -12.22 -6.32 -26.83
CA GLU A 470 -11.95 -7.34 -27.83
C GLU A 470 -10.57 -7.96 -27.60
N ILE A 471 -10.49 -9.29 -27.58
CA ILE A 471 -9.27 -10.05 -27.33
C ILE A 471 -9.14 -11.14 -28.40
N ASN A 472 -8.20 -10.94 -29.33
CA ASN A 472 -7.89 -11.85 -30.43
C ASN A 472 -6.50 -12.48 -30.24
N ASN A 473 -6.37 -13.81 -30.40
CA ASN A 473 -5.09 -14.54 -30.31
C ASN A 473 -4.33 -14.21 -29.01
N PHE A 474 -4.86 -14.65 -27.88
CA PHE A 474 -4.35 -14.28 -26.55
C PHE A 474 -4.00 -15.52 -25.73
N VAL A 475 -2.82 -15.52 -25.12
CA VAL A 475 -2.37 -16.58 -24.22
C VAL A 475 -2.16 -15.99 -22.83
N LEU A 476 -2.72 -16.63 -21.81
CA LEU A 476 -2.38 -16.41 -20.41
C LEU A 476 -1.98 -17.75 -19.80
N ASP A 477 -0.74 -17.83 -19.31
CA ASP A 477 -0.24 -19.02 -18.63
C ASP A 477 0.35 -18.66 -17.27
N GLY A 478 -0.11 -19.34 -16.23
CA GLY A 478 0.31 -19.10 -14.85
C GLY A 478 -0.31 -17.83 -14.26
N TYR A 479 -1.60 -17.91 -13.89
CA TYR A 479 -2.28 -16.88 -13.11
C TYR A 479 -2.55 -17.39 -11.69
N TYR A 480 -2.21 -16.61 -10.66
CA TYR A 480 -2.41 -16.97 -9.26
C TYR A 480 -2.95 -15.80 -8.44
N ASN A 481 -3.96 -16.05 -7.61
CA ASN A 481 -4.46 -15.11 -6.60
C ASN A 481 -4.21 -15.66 -5.19
N THR A 482 -3.93 -14.81 -4.19
CA THR A 482 -3.92 -15.24 -2.77
C THR A 482 -5.31 -15.26 -2.13
N ILE A 483 -6.24 -14.46 -2.65
CA ILE A 483 -7.64 -14.40 -2.20
C ILE A 483 -8.50 -14.59 -3.45
N PRO A 484 -9.36 -15.62 -3.50
CA PRO A 484 -10.08 -15.96 -4.72
C PRO A 484 -10.98 -14.86 -5.23
N ASN A 485 -10.79 -14.51 -6.50
CA ASN A 485 -11.49 -13.44 -7.18
C ASN A 485 -11.69 -13.76 -8.67
N TYR A 486 -12.50 -12.97 -9.36
CA TYR A 486 -12.85 -13.18 -10.76
C TYR A 486 -11.63 -12.95 -11.68
N LEU A 487 -11.49 -13.66 -12.80
CA LEU A 487 -10.41 -13.36 -13.75
C LEU A 487 -10.77 -12.13 -14.61
N ILE A 488 -11.99 -12.09 -15.16
CA ILE A 488 -12.57 -10.92 -15.82
C ILE A 488 -13.86 -10.54 -15.12
N TYR A 489 -14.02 -9.26 -14.79
CA TYR A 489 -15.24 -8.70 -14.19
C TYR A 489 -15.75 -7.50 -15.00
N GLY A 490 -16.92 -7.67 -15.62
CA GLY A 490 -17.71 -6.60 -16.23
C GLY A 490 -18.80 -6.10 -15.29
N GLN A 491 -18.59 -4.92 -14.69
CA GLN A 491 -19.56 -4.29 -13.81
C GLN A 491 -20.48 -3.33 -14.58
N SER A 492 -21.78 -3.35 -14.29
CA SER A 492 -22.70 -2.31 -14.76
C SER A 492 -23.40 -1.62 -13.60
N TYR A 493 -23.67 -0.33 -13.79
CA TYR A 493 -24.46 0.49 -12.87
C TYR A 493 -25.87 0.78 -13.40
N SER A 494 -26.23 0.28 -14.58
CA SER A 494 -27.55 0.45 -15.20
C SER A 494 -27.92 -0.71 -16.12
N GLU A 495 -29.16 -1.20 -16.03
CA GLU A 495 -29.72 -2.20 -16.95
C GLU A 495 -29.69 -1.74 -18.42
N THR A 496 -29.64 -0.43 -18.67
CA THR A 496 -29.54 0.16 -20.02
C THR A 496 -28.11 0.32 -20.54
N GLU A 497 -27.09 0.31 -19.66
CA GLU A 497 -25.69 0.43 -20.06
C GLU A 497 -25.02 -0.95 -20.05
N LYS A 498 -24.95 -1.59 -21.22
CA LYS A 498 -24.27 -2.87 -21.38
C LYS A 498 -22.75 -2.74 -21.28
N VAL A 499 -22.14 -3.79 -20.71
CA VAL A 499 -20.72 -4.10 -20.87
C VAL A 499 -20.57 -5.14 -21.98
N SER A 500 -19.54 -5.06 -22.83
CA SER A 500 -19.34 -6.01 -23.93
C SER A 500 -17.94 -6.62 -23.95
N LEU A 501 -17.87 -7.94 -24.16
CA LEU A 501 -16.64 -8.71 -24.27
C LEU A 501 -16.66 -9.63 -25.49
N THR A 502 -15.60 -9.60 -26.31
CA THR A 502 -15.33 -10.56 -27.37
C THR A 502 -14.00 -11.26 -27.10
N LEU A 503 -14.03 -12.57 -26.89
CA LEU A 503 -12.86 -13.45 -26.82
C LEU A 503 -12.80 -14.30 -28.10
N ASN A 504 -11.66 -14.31 -28.78
CA ASN A 504 -11.46 -15.03 -30.04
C ASN A 504 -10.05 -15.65 -30.08
N ASN A 505 -9.98 -16.98 -30.18
CA ASN A 505 -8.72 -17.74 -30.07
C ASN A 505 -7.92 -17.35 -28.81
N VAL A 506 -8.59 -17.45 -27.66
CA VAL A 506 -8.01 -17.18 -26.33
C VAL A 506 -7.67 -18.50 -25.67
N ASN A 507 -6.43 -18.67 -25.20
CA ASN A 507 -5.99 -19.84 -24.45
C ASN A 507 -5.60 -19.42 -23.03
N LEU A 508 -6.34 -19.91 -22.04
CA LEU A 508 -6.07 -19.69 -20.61
C LEU A 508 -5.62 -21.02 -20.00
N THR A 509 -4.37 -21.07 -19.52
CA THR A 509 -3.77 -22.25 -18.89
C THR A 509 -3.26 -21.94 -17.49
N THR A 510 -3.21 -22.94 -16.62
CA THR A 510 -2.50 -22.85 -15.32
C THR A 510 -3.07 -21.73 -14.45
N ILE A 511 -4.39 -21.73 -14.25
CA ILE A 511 -5.13 -20.68 -13.52
C ILE A 511 -5.48 -21.18 -12.13
N TYR A 512 -4.92 -20.56 -11.09
CA TYR A 512 -5.07 -20.98 -9.69
C TYR A 512 -5.81 -19.95 -8.85
N ASN A 513 -6.67 -20.45 -7.97
CA ASN A 513 -7.40 -19.69 -6.95
C ASN A 513 -8.23 -18.54 -7.55
N SER A 514 -8.95 -18.80 -8.64
CA SER A 514 -10.00 -17.90 -9.14
C SER A 514 -11.35 -18.27 -8.52
N LYS A 515 -12.20 -17.27 -8.27
CA LYS A 515 -13.60 -17.51 -7.91
C LYS A 515 -14.43 -17.85 -9.15
N ALA A 516 -14.20 -17.15 -10.27
CA ALA A 516 -14.74 -17.49 -11.58
C ALA A 516 -13.93 -16.84 -12.71
N ILE A 517 -13.89 -17.47 -13.89
CA ILE A 517 -13.20 -16.90 -15.04
C ILE A 517 -13.90 -15.60 -15.46
N LEU A 518 -15.23 -15.59 -15.53
CA LEU A 518 -16.03 -14.43 -15.93
C LEU A 518 -17.08 -14.10 -14.86
N LYS A 519 -17.17 -12.83 -14.43
CA LYS A 519 -18.39 -12.27 -13.84
C LYS A 519 -18.90 -11.11 -14.69
N TYR A 520 -20.20 -11.07 -14.98
CA TYR A 520 -20.85 -9.93 -15.62
C TYR A 520 -22.16 -9.54 -14.94
N ASP A 521 -22.31 -8.25 -14.66
CA ASP A 521 -23.53 -7.69 -14.02
C ASP A 521 -24.64 -7.44 -15.08
N THR A 522 -24.33 -6.82 -16.22
CA THR A 522 -25.18 -6.78 -17.43
C THR A 522 -24.28 -6.72 -18.67
N GLY A 523 -24.68 -7.31 -19.80
CA GLY A 523 -23.82 -7.25 -20.99
C GLY A 523 -24.10 -8.20 -22.16
N ASP A 524 -23.20 -8.15 -23.15
CA ASP A 524 -23.13 -9.06 -24.29
C ASP A 524 -21.71 -9.65 -24.39
N ILE A 525 -21.60 -10.99 -24.32
CA ILE A 525 -20.33 -11.72 -24.24
C ILE A 525 -20.26 -12.73 -25.37
N ASN A 526 -19.16 -12.76 -26.11
CA ASN A 526 -18.93 -13.74 -27.18
C ASN A 526 -17.57 -14.41 -27.00
N ILE A 527 -17.52 -15.74 -27.14
CA ILE A 527 -16.32 -16.56 -26.96
C ILE A 527 -16.22 -17.51 -28.16
N PHE A 528 -15.19 -17.34 -28.99
CA PHE A 528 -14.97 -18.11 -30.20
C PHE A 528 -13.64 -18.85 -30.15
N SER A 529 -13.64 -20.12 -30.55
CA SER A 529 -12.43 -20.92 -30.82
C SER A 529 -11.41 -20.91 -29.66
N SER A 530 -11.87 -20.83 -28.42
CA SER A 530 -11.05 -20.56 -27.24
C SER A 530 -10.87 -21.80 -26.36
N SER A 531 -9.80 -21.83 -25.56
CA SER A 531 -9.37 -22.96 -24.75
C SER A 531 -9.18 -22.53 -23.29
N PHE A 532 -9.81 -23.25 -22.37
CA PHE A 532 -9.80 -23.02 -20.93
C PHE A 532 -9.32 -24.30 -20.26
N LYS A 533 -8.08 -24.32 -19.75
CA LYS A 533 -7.43 -25.57 -19.35
C LYS A 533 -6.65 -25.47 -18.03
N ASP A 534 -6.67 -26.55 -17.25
CA ASP A 534 -5.91 -26.71 -16.00
C ASP A 534 -6.20 -25.55 -15.01
N ILE A 535 -7.48 -25.43 -14.64
CA ILE A 535 -8.05 -24.31 -13.88
C ILE A 535 -8.57 -24.81 -12.53
N TYR A 536 -8.02 -24.28 -11.44
CA TYR A 536 -8.26 -24.72 -10.06
C TYR A 536 -8.92 -23.59 -9.26
N ASN A 537 -10.26 -23.62 -9.21
CA ASN A 537 -11.05 -22.54 -8.64
C ASN A 537 -11.31 -22.73 -7.14
N CYS A 538 -10.37 -22.19 -6.35
CA CYS A 538 -10.22 -22.27 -4.89
C CYS A 538 -9.61 -23.60 -4.39
N ASP A 539 -8.87 -23.51 -3.29
CA ASP A 539 -8.42 -24.67 -2.51
C ASP A 539 -9.62 -25.40 -1.87
N GLU A 540 -9.42 -26.65 -1.43
CA GLU A 540 -10.49 -27.58 -1.01
C GLU A 540 -11.30 -27.15 0.24
N ASP A 541 -10.90 -26.08 0.94
CA ASP A 541 -11.66 -25.52 2.05
C ASP A 541 -13.04 -25.01 1.59
N ASP A 542 -14.10 -25.59 2.15
CA ASP A 542 -15.49 -25.56 1.65
C ASP A 542 -16.15 -24.16 1.59
N ILE A 543 -15.44 -23.11 2.03
CA ILE A 543 -15.90 -21.73 2.19
C ILE A 543 -16.05 -21.00 0.83
N CYS A 544 -15.30 -21.40 -0.22
CA CYS A 544 -15.38 -20.73 -1.52
C CYS A 544 -16.62 -21.14 -2.33
N ASP A 545 -17.33 -20.16 -2.90
CA ASP A 545 -18.41 -20.33 -3.88
C ASP A 545 -17.86 -20.08 -5.30
N SER A 546 -17.29 -21.12 -5.93
CA SER A 546 -16.68 -21.01 -7.25
C SER A 546 -17.59 -21.38 -8.43
N SER A 547 -17.29 -20.86 -9.62
CA SER A 547 -17.92 -21.19 -10.90
C SER A 547 -16.93 -21.01 -12.06
N ILE A 548 -17.22 -21.45 -13.29
CA ILE A 548 -16.51 -20.96 -14.49
C ILE A 548 -17.01 -19.56 -14.84
N VAL A 549 -18.33 -19.39 -14.86
CA VAL A 549 -19.03 -18.16 -15.27
C VAL A 549 -20.09 -17.78 -14.25
N ILE A 550 -20.17 -16.49 -13.91
CA ILE A 550 -21.24 -15.88 -13.11
C ILE A 550 -21.90 -14.77 -13.94
N LEU A 551 -23.18 -14.94 -14.31
CA LEU A 551 -23.95 -13.92 -15.03
C LEU A 551 -25.10 -13.44 -14.14
N GLU A 552 -25.19 -12.14 -13.91
CA GLU A 552 -26.38 -11.52 -13.32
C GLU A 552 -27.42 -11.21 -14.42
N ASN A 553 -28.31 -10.24 -14.18
CA ASN A 553 -29.52 -10.05 -14.99
C ASN A 553 -29.26 -9.63 -16.44
N SER A 554 -30.07 -10.17 -17.36
CA SER A 554 -30.14 -9.74 -18.77
C SER A 554 -28.82 -9.84 -19.57
N VAL A 555 -27.83 -10.61 -19.10
CA VAL A 555 -26.59 -10.87 -19.85
C VAL A 555 -26.87 -11.87 -20.98
N THR A 556 -26.39 -11.58 -22.19
CA THR A 556 -26.35 -12.57 -23.29
C THR A 556 -24.92 -13.08 -23.49
N MET A 557 -24.73 -14.39 -23.47
CA MET A 557 -23.45 -15.05 -23.71
C MET A 557 -23.56 -16.04 -24.87
N ASN A 558 -22.60 -15.99 -25.80
CA ASN A 558 -22.43 -16.97 -26.87
C ASN A 558 -21.04 -17.61 -26.77
N ILE A 559 -20.98 -18.94 -26.86
CA ILE A 559 -19.74 -19.73 -26.87
C ILE A 559 -19.75 -20.65 -28.09
N GLU A 560 -18.72 -20.60 -28.92
CA GLU A 560 -18.62 -21.41 -30.13
C GLU A 560 -17.23 -22.06 -30.25
N ASN A 561 -17.19 -23.31 -30.75
CA ASN A 561 -15.98 -24.05 -31.12
C ASN A 561 -14.89 -24.11 -30.02
N SER A 562 -15.28 -24.05 -28.74
CA SER A 562 -14.36 -23.82 -27.61
C SER A 562 -14.16 -25.08 -26.74
N ASN A 563 -13.04 -25.14 -26.00
CA ASN A 563 -12.62 -26.29 -25.19
C ASN A 563 -12.51 -25.92 -23.70
N PHE A 564 -13.06 -26.76 -22.83
CA PHE A 564 -13.00 -26.63 -21.36
C PHE A 564 -12.46 -27.95 -20.79
N GLU A 565 -11.23 -27.95 -20.28
CA GLU A 565 -10.47 -29.16 -19.95
C GLU A 565 -9.84 -29.09 -18.55
N ASN A 566 -9.98 -30.13 -17.74
CA ASN A 566 -9.36 -30.22 -16.40
C ASN A 566 -9.67 -29.00 -15.50
N ILE A 567 -10.91 -28.51 -15.53
CA ILE A 567 -11.39 -27.42 -14.65
C ILE A 567 -11.99 -28.02 -13.39
N TYR A 568 -11.53 -27.58 -12.23
CA TYR A 568 -11.97 -28.00 -10.90
C TYR A 568 -12.68 -26.84 -10.19
N THR A 569 -13.99 -26.96 -9.95
CA THR A 569 -14.82 -25.86 -9.45
C THR A 569 -16.15 -26.35 -8.86
N LYS A 570 -16.87 -25.52 -8.09
CA LYS A 570 -18.21 -25.90 -7.62
C LYS A 570 -19.24 -25.94 -8.76
N ARG A 571 -19.20 -25.06 -9.76
CA ARG A 571 -20.14 -25.04 -10.90
C ARG A 571 -19.48 -24.73 -12.24
N GLY A 572 -20.09 -25.12 -13.35
CA GLY A 572 -19.83 -24.46 -14.63
C GLY A 572 -20.40 -23.04 -14.63
N PHE A 573 -21.72 -22.93 -14.63
CA PHE A 573 -22.46 -21.68 -14.71
C PHE A 573 -23.24 -21.39 -13.43
N ARG A 574 -23.20 -20.13 -13.01
CA ARG A 574 -24.15 -19.50 -12.07
C ARG A 574 -24.83 -18.35 -12.82
N THR A 575 -26.13 -18.41 -13.01
CA THR A 575 -26.88 -17.44 -13.82
C THR A 575 -28.10 -16.89 -13.07
N ASN A 576 -28.56 -15.70 -13.44
CA ASN A 576 -29.67 -14.98 -12.81
C ASN A 576 -30.80 -14.67 -13.82
N LEU A 577 -31.84 -13.96 -13.41
CA LEU A 577 -33.03 -13.69 -14.22
C LEU A 577 -32.70 -13.08 -15.60
N TYR A 578 -33.31 -13.65 -16.64
CA TYR A 578 -33.16 -13.27 -18.05
C TYR A 578 -31.74 -13.43 -18.64
N ALA A 579 -30.78 -14.03 -17.93
CA ALA A 579 -29.50 -14.41 -18.51
C ALA A 579 -29.71 -15.48 -19.61
N LYS A 580 -29.05 -15.30 -20.77
CA LYS A 580 -29.15 -16.19 -21.93
C LYS A 580 -27.78 -16.72 -22.30
N VAL A 581 -27.62 -18.03 -22.40
CA VAL A 581 -26.34 -18.69 -22.72
C VAL A 581 -26.51 -19.65 -23.90
N THR A 582 -25.83 -19.34 -25.01
CA THR A 582 -25.71 -20.23 -26.17
C THR A 582 -24.34 -20.91 -26.16
N ILE A 583 -24.29 -22.23 -26.33
CA ILE A 583 -23.04 -22.99 -26.48
C ILE A 583 -23.16 -23.89 -27.73
N GLU A 584 -22.30 -23.73 -28.73
CA GLU A 584 -22.31 -24.55 -29.94
C GLU A 584 -20.91 -25.14 -30.26
N ASN A 585 -20.88 -26.36 -30.81
CA ASN A 585 -19.68 -27.08 -31.27
C ASN A 585 -18.53 -27.19 -30.23
N SER A 586 -18.83 -27.17 -28.93
CA SER A 586 -17.83 -27.02 -27.87
C SER A 586 -17.56 -28.32 -27.11
N ASN A 587 -16.38 -28.44 -26.52
CA ASN A 587 -15.92 -29.62 -25.78
C ASN A 587 -15.74 -29.30 -24.30
N ILE A 588 -16.31 -30.14 -23.43
CA ILE A 588 -16.27 -30.02 -21.97
C ILE A 588 -15.78 -31.38 -21.46
N VAL A 589 -14.49 -31.48 -21.14
CA VAL A 589 -13.77 -32.76 -20.96
C VAL A 589 -12.99 -32.81 -19.64
N ASN A 590 -13.06 -33.94 -18.92
CA ASN A 590 -12.29 -34.21 -17.69
C ASN A 590 -12.48 -33.20 -16.52
N ASN A 591 -13.55 -32.41 -16.51
CA ASN A 591 -13.77 -31.39 -15.48
C ASN A 591 -14.43 -31.97 -14.22
N GLU A 592 -14.31 -31.28 -13.08
CA GLU A 592 -15.04 -31.61 -11.85
C GLU A 592 -15.91 -30.44 -11.39
N PHE A 593 -17.23 -30.67 -11.36
CA PHE A 593 -18.30 -29.73 -11.06
C PHE A 593 -19.16 -30.25 -9.90
N ASN A 594 -18.85 -29.90 -8.66
CA ASN A 594 -19.54 -30.48 -7.50
C ASN A 594 -21.07 -30.23 -7.50
N LYS A 595 -21.53 -29.08 -7.99
CA LYS A 595 -22.94 -28.69 -8.16
C LYS A 595 -23.41 -28.74 -9.63
N GLY A 596 -22.69 -29.45 -10.51
CA GLY A 596 -23.02 -29.59 -11.93
C GLY A 596 -22.49 -28.47 -12.83
N PHE A 597 -22.42 -28.72 -14.14
CA PHE A 597 -22.03 -27.72 -15.14
C PHE A 597 -23.05 -26.56 -15.21
N ILE A 598 -24.33 -26.83 -14.98
CA ILE A 598 -25.38 -25.83 -14.75
C ILE A 598 -26.12 -26.21 -13.46
N GLU A 599 -26.16 -25.30 -12.49
CA GLU A 599 -27.04 -25.39 -11.32
C GLU A 599 -28.23 -24.46 -11.50
N ILE A 600 -29.44 -24.96 -11.25
CA ILE A 600 -30.68 -24.16 -11.23
C ILE A 600 -31.39 -24.37 -9.89
N ASP A 601 -31.68 -23.26 -9.22
CA ASP A 601 -32.38 -23.20 -7.95
C ASP A 601 -33.09 -21.86 -7.84
N SER A 602 -34.41 -21.87 -8.06
CA SER A 602 -35.22 -20.66 -8.01
C SER A 602 -35.27 -19.99 -6.63
N ASP A 603 -34.96 -20.71 -5.54
CA ASP A 603 -35.00 -20.13 -4.18
C ASP A 603 -33.69 -19.42 -3.82
N ASP A 604 -32.58 -19.84 -4.43
CA ASP A 604 -31.25 -19.20 -4.36
C ASP A 604 -31.03 -18.15 -5.48
N TYR A 605 -32.11 -17.80 -6.19
CA TYR A 605 -32.18 -16.92 -7.37
C TYR A 605 -31.29 -17.36 -8.56
N LEU A 606 -31.08 -18.67 -8.72
CA LEU A 606 -30.33 -19.25 -9.83
C LEU A 606 -31.29 -19.65 -10.96
N TYR A 607 -31.31 -18.85 -12.03
CA TYR A 607 -32.19 -19.00 -13.19
C TYR A 607 -31.40 -18.89 -14.49
N GLY A 608 -31.97 -19.30 -15.63
CA GLY A 608 -31.37 -18.95 -16.93
C GLY A 608 -32.02 -19.64 -18.13
N ILE A 609 -31.76 -19.10 -19.31
CA ILE A 609 -32.14 -19.69 -20.59
C ILE A 609 -30.87 -20.22 -21.27
N PHE A 610 -30.78 -21.54 -21.44
CA PHE A 610 -29.60 -22.21 -22.00
C PHE A 610 -29.95 -22.92 -23.31
N THR A 611 -29.16 -22.70 -24.36
CA THR A 611 -29.29 -23.39 -25.65
C THR A 611 -27.93 -23.99 -26.02
N ILE A 612 -27.82 -25.31 -25.96
CA ILE A 612 -26.57 -26.05 -26.12
C ILE A 612 -26.69 -26.97 -27.33
N LYS A 613 -25.73 -26.93 -28.24
CA LYS A 613 -25.80 -27.58 -29.57
C LYS A 613 -24.50 -28.30 -29.90
N LYS A 614 -24.59 -29.52 -30.47
CA LYS A 614 -23.46 -30.25 -31.08
C LYS A 614 -22.21 -30.34 -30.20
N SER A 615 -22.40 -30.34 -28.88
CA SER A 615 -21.33 -30.19 -27.90
C SER A 615 -21.07 -31.50 -27.16
N ASN A 616 -19.81 -31.74 -26.82
CA ASN A 616 -19.34 -32.99 -26.22
C ASN A 616 -19.05 -32.79 -24.72
N PHE A 617 -19.69 -33.58 -23.88
CA PHE A 617 -19.48 -33.62 -22.44
C PHE A 617 -18.85 -34.98 -22.07
N LYS A 618 -17.54 -35.02 -21.85
CA LYS A 618 -16.78 -36.27 -21.68
C LYS A 618 -16.06 -36.39 -20.34
N TYR A 619 -16.24 -37.51 -19.65
CA TYR A 619 -15.52 -37.89 -18.44
C TYR A 619 -15.56 -36.86 -17.29
N ASN A 620 -16.55 -35.96 -17.30
CA ASN A 620 -16.71 -34.97 -16.23
C ASN A 620 -17.23 -35.64 -14.96
N ARG A 621 -17.00 -35.00 -13.81
CA ARG A 621 -17.35 -35.51 -12.48
C ARG A 621 -18.19 -34.50 -11.72
N GLY A 622 -19.09 -34.95 -10.85
CA GLY A 622 -19.91 -34.08 -10.01
C GLY A 622 -20.53 -34.80 -8.82
N TYR A 623 -21.29 -34.09 -7.98
CA TYR A 623 -21.97 -34.72 -6.84
C TYR A 623 -23.34 -35.28 -7.26
N ASN A 624 -24.25 -34.39 -7.66
CA ASN A 624 -25.49 -34.69 -8.37
C ASN A 624 -25.44 -34.00 -9.74
N GLY A 625 -26.09 -34.58 -10.76
CA GLY A 625 -26.38 -33.90 -12.03
C GLY A 625 -25.16 -33.28 -12.69
N VAL A 626 -24.19 -34.09 -13.10
CA VAL A 626 -22.85 -33.63 -13.53
C VAL A 626 -22.90 -32.50 -14.56
N ILE A 627 -23.88 -32.55 -15.48
CA ILE A 627 -24.09 -31.48 -16.46
C ILE A 627 -25.22 -30.55 -16.02
N LEU A 628 -26.31 -31.09 -15.47
CA LEU A 628 -27.47 -30.31 -15.06
C LEU A 628 -28.00 -30.75 -13.69
N ASN A 629 -27.98 -29.84 -12.73
CA ASN A 629 -28.39 -30.04 -11.34
C ASN A 629 -29.51 -29.04 -10.99
N ILE A 630 -30.75 -29.49 -11.02
CA ILE A 630 -31.95 -28.68 -10.75
C ILE A 630 -32.46 -29.01 -9.34
N ILE A 631 -32.26 -28.09 -8.41
CA ILE A 631 -32.82 -28.19 -7.06
C ILE A 631 -34.30 -27.75 -7.10
N LYS A 632 -34.59 -26.68 -7.85
CA LYS A 632 -35.93 -26.14 -8.07
C LYS A 632 -35.98 -25.32 -9.35
N LEU A 633 -36.98 -25.54 -10.19
CA LEU A 633 -37.14 -24.83 -11.48
C LEU A 633 -38.32 -23.86 -11.41
N ASP A 634 -38.18 -22.73 -12.09
CA ASP A 634 -39.24 -21.75 -12.32
C ASP A 634 -39.56 -21.66 -13.82
N LEU A 635 -40.75 -21.17 -14.16
CA LEU A 635 -41.25 -20.97 -15.52
C LEU A 635 -40.38 -20.03 -16.37
N ASN A 636 -39.54 -19.18 -15.75
CA ASN A 636 -38.61 -18.29 -16.46
C ASN A 636 -37.27 -18.94 -16.84
N SER A 637 -37.07 -20.24 -16.56
CA SER A 637 -35.84 -20.98 -16.94
C SER A 637 -36.14 -22.09 -17.95
N GLU A 638 -35.38 -22.12 -19.04
CA GLU A 638 -35.53 -23.06 -20.17
C GLU A 638 -34.13 -23.60 -20.54
N ILE A 639 -33.99 -24.93 -20.67
CA ILE A 639 -32.68 -25.55 -20.97
C ILE A 639 -32.83 -26.58 -22.08
N VAL A 640 -32.22 -26.29 -23.23
CA VAL A 640 -32.38 -27.09 -24.45
C VAL A 640 -31.02 -27.57 -24.96
N TYR A 641 -30.87 -28.89 -25.06
CA TYR A 641 -29.74 -29.56 -25.71
C TYR A 641 -30.15 -30.10 -27.08
N TYR A 642 -29.34 -29.87 -28.11
CA TYR A 642 -29.50 -30.40 -29.46
C TYR A 642 -28.24 -31.14 -29.91
N ASP A 643 -28.39 -32.37 -30.42
CA ASP A 643 -27.32 -33.15 -31.06
C ASP A 643 -26.04 -33.31 -30.19
N CYS A 644 -26.19 -33.28 -28.86
CA CYS A 644 -25.06 -33.33 -27.91
C CYS A 644 -24.68 -34.76 -27.51
N VAL A 645 -23.43 -34.94 -27.08
CA VAL A 645 -22.89 -36.26 -26.69
C VAL A 645 -22.43 -36.23 -25.24
N PHE A 646 -23.00 -37.11 -24.41
CA PHE A 646 -22.67 -37.28 -23.00
C PHE A 646 -21.98 -38.64 -22.81
N ASP A 647 -20.67 -38.61 -22.56
CA ASP A 647 -19.77 -39.77 -22.68
C ASP A 647 -18.97 -40.00 -21.38
N GLY A 648 -19.32 -41.03 -20.62
CA GLY A 648 -18.56 -41.46 -19.43
C GLY A 648 -18.55 -40.48 -18.25
N ASN A 649 -19.53 -39.59 -18.11
CA ASN A 649 -19.63 -38.64 -16.98
C ASN A 649 -20.06 -39.37 -15.69
N ILE A 650 -19.60 -38.91 -14.51
CA ILE A 650 -19.74 -39.64 -13.24
C ILE A 650 -20.26 -38.75 -12.10
N ALA A 651 -21.47 -39.03 -11.61
CA ALA A 651 -22.02 -38.44 -10.38
C ALA A 651 -21.66 -39.28 -9.13
N LYS A 652 -21.24 -38.62 -8.05
CA LYS A 652 -20.95 -39.26 -6.75
C LYS A 652 -22.21 -39.71 -5.98
N LYS A 653 -23.38 -39.16 -6.36
CA LYS A 653 -24.73 -39.52 -5.89
C LYS A 653 -25.68 -39.69 -7.08
N TYR A 654 -26.47 -38.68 -7.44
CA TYR A 654 -27.69 -38.89 -8.24
C TYR A 654 -27.63 -38.20 -9.60
N GLY A 655 -28.10 -38.87 -10.66
CA GLY A 655 -28.19 -38.28 -11.99
C GLY A 655 -26.82 -38.12 -12.68
N GLY A 656 -26.39 -39.14 -13.42
CA GLY A 656 -25.06 -39.16 -14.07
C GLY A 656 -24.87 -38.08 -15.14
N VAL A 657 -25.96 -37.57 -15.70
CA VAL A 657 -25.97 -36.36 -16.56
C VAL A 657 -26.88 -35.28 -15.96
N VAL A 658 -28.12 -35.64 -15.62
CA VAL A 658 -29.12 -34.72 -15.05
C VAL A 658 -29.71 -35.23 -13.73
N TYR A 659 -29.79 -34.32 -12.76
CA TYR A 659 -30.56 -34.46 -11.53
C TYR A 659 -31.62 -33.36 -11.51
N SER A 660 -32.88 -33.71 -11.25
CA SER A 660 -33.93 -32.73 -11.02
C SER A 660 -34.82 -33.09 -9.84
N ASN A 661 -35.12 -32.09 -9.02
CA ASN A 661 -36.18 -32.13 -8.03
C ASN A 661 -37.40 -31.24 -8.41
N SER A 662 -37.47 -30.75 -9.65
CA SER A 662 -38.58 -29.88 -10.05
C SER A 662 -39.81 -30.61 -10.58
N LEU A 663 -40.99 -30.07 -10.24
CA LEU A 663 -42.31 -30.39 -10.79
C LEU A 663 -42.54 -29.84 -12.22
N TYR A 664 -41.54 -29.14 -12.79
CA TYR A 664 -41.65 -28.46 -14.10
C TYR A 664 -40.57 -28.89 -15.12
N SER A 665 -39.80 -29.94 -14.84
CA SER A 665 -38.65 -30.32 -15.69
C SER A 665 -39.08 -30.82 -17.08
N ASP A 666 -40.24 -31.45 -17.17
CA ASP A 666 -40.85 -31.97 -18.39
C ASP A 666 -41.24 -30.85 -19.39
N ALA A 667 -41.65 -29.70 -18.88
CA ALA A 667 -42.09 -28.55 -19.68
C ALA A 667 -40.94 -27.63 -20.14
N ASN A 668 -39.80 -27.67 -19.46
CA ASN A 668 -38.74 -26.65 -19.59
C ASN A 668 -37.34 -27.21 -19.90
N ILE A 669 -37.10 -28.53 -19.76
CA ILE A 669 -35.78 -29.16 -19.94
C ILE A 669 -35.84 -30.20 -21.05
N PHE A 670 -35.06 -30.01 -22.12
CA PHE A 670 -35.18 -30.76 -23.36
C PHE A 670 -33.84 -31.33 -23.86
N PHE A 671 -33.80 -32.62 -24.19
CA PHE A 671 -32.67 -33.34 -24.77
C PHE A 671 -33.06 -33.89 -26.16
N ASN A 672 -32.77 -33.11 -27.19
CA ASN A 672 -33.11 -33.38 -28.58
C ASN A 672 -31.95 -34.06 -29.31
N ASN A 673 -32.17 -35.24 -29.88
CA ASN A 673 -31.20 -36.06 -30.62
C ASN A 673 -29.89 -36.37 -29.86
N CYS A 674 -29.92 -36.35 -28.52
CA CYS A 674 -28.71 -36.48 -27.71
C CYS A 674 -28.28 -37.95 -27.51
N ILE A 675 -26.97 -38.17 -27.45
CA ILE A 675 -26.33 -39.49 -27.28
C ILE A 675 -25.80 -39.63 -25.86
N PHE A 676 -26.06 -40.77 -25.20
CA PHE A 676 -25.70 -41.02 -23.80
C PHE A 676 -24.92 -42.35 -23.68
N ASN A 677 -23.59 -42.26 -23.55
CA ASN A 677 -22.68 -43.40 -23.48
C ASN A 677 -22.05 -43.49 -22.08
N GLU A 678 -22.03 -44.68 -21.47
CA GLU A 678 -21.27 -45.04 -20.26
C GLU A 678 -21.32 -44.12 -19.02
N ASN A 679 -22.24 -43.16 -18.98
CA ASN A 679 -22.46 -42.27 -17.83
C ASN A 679 -22.87 -43.09 -16.59
N LYS A 680 -22.45 -42.65 -15.40
CA LYS A 680 -22.55 -43.41 -14.14
C LYS A 680 -23.01 -42.52 -12.99
N ALA A 681 -23.82 -43.09 -12.10
CA ALA A 681 -24.25 -42.49 -10.84
C ALA A 681 -24.37 -43.59 -9.77
N TYR A 682 -24.65 -43.21 -8.52
CA TYR A 682 -25.11 -44.15 -7.50
C TYR A 682 -26.57 -44.58 -7.79
N LEU A 683 -27.45 -43.64 -8.16
CA LEU A 683 -28.76 -43.92 -8.77
C LEU A 683 -29.00 -42.98 -9.95
N GLY A 684 -29.58 -43.50 -11.04
CA GLY A 684 -29.90 -42.73 -12.26
C GLY A 684 -28.66 -42.43 -13.11
N ASN A 685 -28.14 -43.41 -13.83
CA ASN A 685 -26.93 -43.27 -14.67
C ASN A 685 -27.04 -42.19 -15.75
N ILE A 686 -28.27 -41.82 -16.17
CA ILE A 686 -28.54 -40.66 -17.03
C ILE A 686 -29.33 -39.61 -16.24
N SER A 687 -30.50 -40.00 -15.71
CA SER A 687 -31.47 -39.10 -15.06
C SER A 687 -31.90 -39.57 -13.68
N TYR A 688 -31.98 -38.62 -12.74
CA TYR A 688 -32.77 -38.70 -11.52
C TYR A 688 -33.83 -37.59 -11.58
N SER A 689 -35.09 -37.88 -11.24
CA SER A 689 -36.20 -36.90 -11.26
C SER A 689 -37.14 -37.06 -10.04
N LEU A 690 -37.88 -36.01 -9.67
CA LEU A 690 -38.79 -36.08 -8.50
C LEU A 690 -39.90 -37.12 -8.69
N GLU A 691 -40.62 -37.06 -9.80
CA GLU A 691 -41.56 -38.10 -10.25
C GLU A 691 -41.34 -38.39 -11.72
N LYS A 692 -41.80 -39.56 -12.18
CA LYS A 692 -41.71 -39.98 -13.58
C LYS A 692 -42.46 -39.07 -14.55
N LYS A 693 -43.49 -38.36 -14.07
CA LYS A 693 -44.24 -37.38 -14.87
C LYS A 693 -43.55 -36.02 -15.01
N HIS A 694 -42.53 -35.74 -14.19
CA HIS A 694 -41.74 -34.51 -14.20
C HIS A 694 -40.29 -34.75 -14.65
N GLU A 695 -40.03 -35.87 -15.35
CA GLU A 695 -38.75 -36.15 -15.99
C GLU A 695 -38.49 -35.15 -17.13
N PRO A 696 -37.24 -34.65 -17.32
CA PRO A 696 -36.86 -33.91 -18.51
C PRO A 696 -37.27 -34.62 -19.81
N TYR A 697 -37.61 -33.87 -20.85
CA TYR A 697 -37.96 -34.43 -22.14
C TYR A 697 -36.72 -34.99 -22.86
N PHE A 698 -36.73 -36.28 -23.22
CA PHE A 698 -35.72 -36.87 -24.10
C PHE A 698 -36.39 -37.45 -25.36
N THR A 699 -35.93 -37.03 -26.53
CA THR A 699 -36.43 -37.53 -27.83
C THR A 699 -36.32 -39.06 -28.02
N ASN A 700 -35.42 -39.71 -27.30
CA ASN A 700 -35.14 -41.15 -27.33
C ASN A 700 -35.41 -41.84 -25.97
N VAL A 701 -36.27 -41.26 -25.12
CA VAL A 701 -36.48 -41.72 -23.72
C VAL A 701 -36.78 -43.23 -23.60
N ASP A 702 -37.56 -43.79 -24.52
CA ASP A 702 -37.99 -45.19 -24.45
C ASP A 702 -36.87 -46.19 -24.79
N ASP A 703 -35.83 -45.77 -25.51
CA ASP A 703 -34.61 -46.57 -25.68
C ASP A 703 -33.70 -46.46 -24.46
N LEU A 704 -33.54 -45.26 -23.91
CA LEU A 704 -32.69 -45.05 -22.73
C LEU A 704 -33.26 -45.74 -21.47
N ARG A 705 -34.59 -45.78 -21.31
CA ARG A 705 -35.29 -46.51 -20.23
C ARG A 705 -35.11 -48.03 -20.27
N LYS A 706 -34.70 -48.63 -21.40
CA LYS A 706 -34.38 -50.07 -21.49
C LYS A 706 -33.08 -50.43 -20.77
N VAL A 707 -32.20 -49.44 -20.54
CA VAL A 707 -30.95 -49.63 -19.81
C VAL A 707 -31.23 -49.52 -18.31
N LYS A 708 -31.14 -50.64 -17.59
CA LYS A 708 -31.47 -50.73 -16.16
C LYS A 708 -30.66 -49.72 -15.34
N GLY A 709 -31.35 -48.91 -14.53
CA GLY A 709 -30.73 -47.90 -13.66
C GLY A 709 -30.34 -46.60 -14.34
N SER A 710 -30.59 -46.43 -15.65
CA SER A 710 -30.40 -45.13 -16.34
C SER A 710 -31.38 -44.06 -15.89
N PHE A 711 -32.61 -44.45 -15.57
CA PHE A 711 -33.68 -43.60 -15.07
C PHE A 711 -34.15 -44.16 -13.73
N VAL A 712 -34.32 -43.26 -12.76
CA VAL A 712 -34.85 -43.51 -11.41
C VAL A 712 -35.63 -42.26 -10.98
N THR A 713 -36.51 -42.41 -10.00
CA THR A 713 -37.16 -41.24 -9.36
C THR A 713 -36.83 -41.14 -7.88
N ASN A 714 -37.30 -40.07 -7.25
CA ASN A 714 -37.52 -40.07 -5.80
C ASN A 714 -38.37 -41.29 -5.40
N PRO A 715 -38.23 -41.83 -4.17
CA PRO A 715 -39.18 -42.82 -3.68
C PRO A 715 -40.61 -42.28 -3.75
N THR A 716 -41.57 -43.12 -4.14
CA THR A 716 -42.99 -42.78 -4.19
C THR A 716 -43.87 -43.73 -3.38
N LYS A 717 -43.32 -44.81 -2.82
CA LYS A 717 -44.01 -45.79 -1.95
C LYS A 717 -43.09 -46.61 -1.03
N ILE A 718 -43.59 -46.97 0.14
CA ILE A 718 -42.99 -47.95 1.06
C ILE A 718 -43.65 -49.33 0.84
N LYS A 719 -42.89 -50.43 0.96
CA LYS A 719 -43.43 -51.80 1.02
C LYS A 719 -42.77 -52.63 2.11
N LEU A 720 -43.53 -53.50 2.75
CA LEU A 720 -43.03 -54.55 3.65
C LEU A 720 -42.25 -55.63 2.86
N LEU A 721 -41.18 -56.16 3.46
CA LEU A 721 -40.48 -57.34 2.96
C LEU A 721 -41.17 -58.65 3.39
N ASN A 722 -41.68 -58.69 4.63
CA ASN A 722 -42.26 -59.88 5.25
C ASN A 722 -43.77 -59.70 5.45
N SER A 723 -44.57 -60.68 5.02
CA SER A 723 -46.04 -60.61 5.00
C SER A 723 -46.70 -61.06 6.32
N VAL A 724 -46.17 -60.65 7.47
CA VAL A 724 -46.74 -60.97 8.80
C VAL A 724 -47.69 -59.85 9.22
N SER A 725 -48.93 -60.21 9.58
CA SER A 725 -50.03 -59.25 9.71
C SER A 725 -50.29 -58.73 11.14
N THR A 726 -49.87 -59.43 12.19
CA THR A 726 -50.22 -59.10 13.59
C THR A 726 -49.12 -59.53 14.57
N TYR A 727 -48.81 -58.67 15.55
CA TYR A 727 -47.81 -58.89 16.62
C TYR A 727 -48.43 -58.75 18.02
N SER A 728 -47.80 -59.28 19.07
CA SER A 728 -48.30 -59.23 20.47
C SER A 728 -47.20 -59.02 21.51
N ILE A 729 -47.44 -58.16 22.51
CA ILE A 729 -46.47 -57.75 23.55
C ILE A 729 -47.17 -57.40 24.89
N ILE A 730 -46.45 -57.46 26.01
CA ILE A 730 -46.94 -56.97 27.31
C ILE A 730 -46.82 -55.44 27.43
N SER A 731 -47.74 -54.80 28.16
CA SER A 731 -47.72 -53.36 28.47
C SER A 731 -46.46 -52.99 29.27
N GLY A 732 -45.49 -52.36 28.60
CA GLY A 732 -44.16 -52.07 29.13
C GLY A 732 -43.06 -53.05 28.69
N GLU A 733 -43.34 -53.97 27.78
CA GLU A 733 -42.38 -54.80 27.06
C GLU A 733 -42.01 -54.18 25.71
N LYS A 734 -40.84 -54.55 25.16
CA LYS A 734 -40.36 -54.12 23.84
C LYS A 734 -40.83 -55.08 22.74
N LEU A 735 -41.20 -54.53 21.59
CA LEU A 735 -41.32 -55.28 20.33
C LEU A 735 -39.99 -56.01 20.03
N GLN A 736 -40.03 -57.32 19.78
CA GLN A 736 -38.81 -58.15 19.67
C GLN A 736 -38.46 -58.55 18.21
N ASP A 737 -39.37 -58.37 17.26
CA ASP A 737 -39.23 -58.79 15.86
C ASP A 737 -38.72 -57.66 14.94
N ASN A 738 -37.80 -58.00 14.03
CA ASN A 738 -37.36 -57.10 12.96
C ASN A 738 -38.42 -57.02 11.84
N ILE A 739 -39.26 -55.99 11.88
CA ILE A 739 -40.30 -55.77 10.87
C ILE A 739 -39.73 -54.85 9.78
N ASP A 740 -39.26 -55.46 8.69
CA ASP A 740 -38.45 -54.77 7.68
C ASP A 740 -39.28 -54.24 6.49
N CYS A 741 -39.11 -52.95 6.19
CA CYS A 741 -39.69 -52.26 5.03
C CYS A 741 -38.61 -51.73 4.07
N LYS A 742 -38.95 -51.53 2.79
CA LYS A 742 -38.10 -50.86 1.78
C LYS A 742 -38.82 -49.75 1.03
N LEU A 743 -38.05 -48.79 0.55
CA LEU A 743 -38.50 -47.67 -0.30
C LEU A 743 -38.43 -48.06 -1.77
N TYR A 744 -39.40 -47.62 -2.57
CA TYR A 744 -39.51 -47.90 -4.01
C TYR A 744 -39.85 -46.64 -4.81
N ASP A 745 -39.32 -46.57 -6.04
CA ASP A 745 -39.52 -45.48 -7.00
C ASP A 745 -40.69 -45.75 -8.00
N ASP A 746 -40.92 -44.84 -8.95
CA ASP A 746 -41.96 -44.97 -10.00
C ASP A 746 -41.68 -46.04 -11.07
N TYR A 747 -40.49 -46.62 -11.06
CA TYR A 747 -40.10 -47.77 -11.89
C TYR A 747 -40.09 -49.09 -11.10
N ASP A 748 -40.52 -49.05 -9.82
CA ASP A 748 -40.44 -50.16 -8.88
C ASP A 748 -39.01 -50.67 -8.62
N ASN A 749 -38.00 -49.82 -8.86
CA ASN A 749 -36.66 -50.01 -8.31
C ASN A 749 -36.70 -49.89 -6.79
N VAL A 750 -35.81 -50.60 -6.09
CA VAL A 750 -35.53 -50.35 -4.66
C VAL A 750 -34.62 -49.13 -4.57
N CYS A 751 -35.01 -48.12 -3.79
CA CYS A 751 -34.19 -46.93 -3.57
C CYS A 751 -33.04 -47.27 -2.61
N GLU A 752 -31.79 -47.04 -3.02
CA GLU A 752 -30.63 -47.36 -2.18
C GLU A 752 -30.27 -46.22 -1.21
N ILE A 753 -30.10 -46.61 0.06
CA ILE A 753 -29.70 -45.80 1.20
C ILE A 753 -28.27 -46.23 1.55
N LYS A 754 -27.32 -45.30 1.55
CA LYS A 754 -25.93 -45.64 1.90
C LYS A 754 -25.86 -46.30 3.28
N SER A 755 -25.11 -47.39 3.37
CA SER A 755 -24.96 -48.24 4.55
C SER A 755 -23.77 -47.86 5.44
N ASP A 756 -22.78 -47.16 4.90
CA ASP A 756 -21.51 -46.92 5.57
C ASP A 756 -21.59 -45.78 6.61
N LEU A 757 -21.92 -46.19 7.83
CA LEU A 757 -21.94 -45.38 9.06
C LEU A 757 -20.64 -44.61 9.34
N SER A 758 -19.51 -44.93 8.69
CA SER A 758 -18.28 -44.14 8.82
C SER A 758 -18.26 -42.88 7.95
N THR A 759 -19.19 -42.76 6.99
CA THR A 759 -19.25 -41.66 6.00
C THR A 759 -20.54 -40.84 6.00
N LEU A 760 -21.62 -41.36 6.61
CA LEU A 760 -22.93 -40.71 6.65
C LEU A 760 -22.96 -39.46 7.54
N LYS A 761 -23.57 -38.39 7.05
CA LYS A 761 -23.99 -37.24 7.88
C LYS A 761 -25.38 -37.45 8.49
N ILE A 762 -25.70 -36.75 9.58
CA ILE A 762 -26.99 -36.90 10.30
C ILE A 762 -28.21 -36.55 9.43
N ASP A 763 -28.05 -35.60 8.51
CA ASP A 763 -29.05 -35.20 7.50
C ASP A 763 -29.29 -36.28 6.42
N GLU A 764 -28.39 -37.25 6.25
CA GLU A 764 -28.57 -38.37 5.31
C GLU A 764 -29.37 -39.54 5.91
N PHE A 765 -29.72 -39.49 7.19
CA PHE A 765 -30.55 -40.51 7.83
C PHE A 765 -32.03 -40.27 7.55
N ILE A 766 -32.71 -41.34 7.11
CA ILE A 766 -34.16 -41.40 6.98
C ILE A 766 -34.72 -41.80 8.34
N PHE A 767 -35.12 -40.82 9.14
CA PHE A 767 -35.80 -41.04 10.42
C PHE A 767 -37.29 -41.29 10.18
N TYR A 768 -37.88 -42.19 10.95
CA TYR A 768 -39.32 -42.43 10.96
C TYR A 768 -39.82 -42.52 12.39
N ASP A 769 -41.06 -42.08 12.59
CA ASP A 769 -41.81 -42.44 13.77
C ASP A 769 -42.44 -43.82 13.60
N VAL A 770 -42.84 -44.36 14.74
CA VAL A 770 -43.87 -45.37 14.82
C VAL A 770 -45.03 -44.76 15.59
N GLU A 771 -46.14 -44.48 14.90
CA GLU A 771 -47.39 -43.97 15.48
C GLU A 771 -48.29 -45.15 15.90
N ILE A 772 -49.13 -44.98 16.92
CA ILE A 772 -50.20 -45.93 17.28
C ILE A 772 -51.57 -45.26 17.06
N ASN A 773 -52.52 -45.98 16.49
CA ASN A 773 -53.78 -45.39 16.00
C ASN A 773 -54.79 -44.98 17.08
N ASP A 774 -54.64 -45.50 18.30
CA ASP A 774 -55.46 -45.14 19.47
C ASP A 774 -54.53 -44.72 20.62
N THR A 775 -54.16 -43.43 20.57
CA THR A 775 -53.32 -42.78 21.58
C THR A 775 -54.02 -42.53 22.92
N TYR A 776 -55.32 -42.83 23.03
CA TYR A 776 -56.07 -42.72 24.29
C TYR A 776 -55.92 -43.99 25.13
N ASN A 777 -55.94 -45.18 24.49
CA ASN A 777 -55.81 -46.46 25.17
C ASN A 777 -54.39 -47.04 25.16
N ALA A 778 -53.50 -46.62 24.26
CA ALA A 778 -52.12 -47.06 24.23
C ALA A 778 -51.15 -45.94 23.81
N VAL A 779 -49.96 -45.91 24.42
CA VAL A 779 -48.88 -44.99 24.08
C VAL A 779 -47.59 -45.77 23.81
N ILE A 780 -46.78 -45.28 22.87
CA ILE A 780 -45.43 -45.80 22.67
C ILE A 780 -44.53 -45.02 23.63
N TYR A 781 -43.80 -45.76 24.47
CA TYR A 781 -43.19 -45.24 25.69
C TYR A 781 -41.66 -45.07 25.59
N ASP A 782 -40.97 -46.04 24.98
CA ASP A 782 -39.58 -45.83 24.55
C ASP A 782 -39.55 -45.05 23.21
N HIS A 783 -38.35 -44.70 22.73
CA HIS A 783 -38.15 -44.00 21.46
C HIS A 783 -38.87 -44.67 20.26
N SER A 784 -40.02 -44.13 19.90
CA SER A 784 -40.77 -44.45 18.68
C SER A 784 -39.99 -44.06 17.42
N LEU A 785 -39.19 -43.00 17.52
CA LEU A 785 -38.26 -42.55 16.50
C LEU A 785 -37.12 -43.55 16.29
N SER A 786 -36.93 -43.99 15.05
CA SER A 786 -35.78 -44.80 14.60
C SER A 786 -35.35 -44.36 13.19
N TYR A 787 -34.38 -45.02 12.59
CA TYR A 787 -33.83 -44.68 11.28
C TYR A 787 -33.70 -45.89 10.35
N CYS A 788 -33.67 -45.64 9.04
CA CYS A 788 -33.45 -46.67 8.02
C CYS A 788 -31.94 -46.91 7.82
N ARG A 789 -31.55 -48.16 7.58
CA ARG A 789 -30.17 -48.63 7.46
C ARG A 789 -30.10 -49.75 6.42
N ASP A 790 -29.02 -49.86 5.66
CA ASP A 790 -28.76 -51.00 4.75
C ASP A 790 -29.90 -51.27 3.74
N ASN A 791 -30.46 -50.21 3.16
CA ASN A 791 -31.66 -50.21 2.29
C ASN A 791 -32.97 -50.69 2.97
N VAL A 792 -33.06 -50.70 4.31
CA VAL A 792 -34.18 -51.22 5.10
C VAL A 792 -34.62 -50.25 6.20
N CYS A 793 -35.92 -50.11 6.43
CA CYS A 793 -36.50 -49.43 7.58
C CYS A 793 -37.12 -50.50 8.49
N SER A 794 -36.44 -50.85 9.59
CA SER A 794 -36.86 -51.91 10.54
C SER A 794 -37.58 -51.30 11.74
N PHE A 795 -38.80 -51.74 12.07
CA PHE A 795 -39.48 -51.22 13.27
C PHE A 795 -38.59 -51.39 14.52
N PRO A 796 -38.32 -50.32 15.30
CA PRO A 796 -37.45 -50.37 16.47
C PRO A 796 -38.01 -51.28 17.57
N PRO A 797 -37.17 -51.73 18.53
CA PRO A 797 -37.60 -52.45 19.71
C PRO A 797 -38.26 -51.51 20.73
N ILE A 798 -39.42 -50.98 20.35
CA ILE A 798 -40.21 -50.01 21.11
C ILE A 798 -40.97 -50.66 22.23
N LYS A 799 -40.85 -50.04 23.41
CA LYS A 799 -41.66 -50.33 24.59
C LYS A 799 -43.02 -49.66 24.40
N ILE A 800 -44.10 -50.43 24.38
CA ILE A 800 -45.46 -49.90 24.22
C ILE A 800 -46.22 -50.13 25.51
N ILE A 801 -46.90 -49.09 26.00
CA ILE A 801 -47.65 -49.10 27.26
C ILE A 801 -49.10 -48.74 26.94
N GLY A 802 -49.99 -49.71 27.08
CA GLY A 802 -51.41 -49.50 26.85
C GLY A 802 -52.28 -50.40 27.72
N ASN A 803 -53.57 -50.17 27.61
CA ASN A 803 -54.59 -51.12 28.02
C ASN A 803 -54.53 -52.37 27.11
N PRO A 804 -54.89 -53.57 27.59
CA PRO A 804 -54.99 -54.74 26.73
C PRO A 804 -56.02 -54.52 25.60
N GLY A 805 -55.64 -54.84 24.37
CA GLY A 805 -56.46 -54.53 23.19
C GLY A 805 -55.76 -54.83 21.86
N ASN A 806 -56.48 -54.60 20.76
CA ASN A 806 -55.96 -54.68 19.39
C ASN A 806 -55.81 -53.26 18.82
N TYR A 807 -54.66 -53.00 18.20
CA TYR A 807 -54.23 -51.69 17.72
C TYR A 807 -53.64 -51.78 16.31
N LYS A 808 -53.51 -50.64 15.63
CA LYS A 808 -52.66 -50.48 14.45
C LYS A 808 -51.42 -49.70 14.82
N LEU A 809 -50.29 -50.19 14.35
CA LEU A 809 -48.97 -49.61 14.50
C LEU A 809 -48.51 -49.13 13.11
N LYS A 810 -48.18 -47.85 12.97
CA LYS A 810 -47.93 -47.18 11.69
C LYS A 810 -46.52 -46.63 11.66
N LEU A 811 -45.65 -47.18 10.81
CA LEU A 811 -44.37 -46.56 10.50
C LEU A 811 -44.63 -45.42 9.53
N LYS A 812 -44.05 -44.24 9.80
CA LYS A 812 -44.20 -43.03 9.00
C LYS A 812 -42.89 -42.26 8.98
N LEU A 813 -42.41 -41.89 7.79
CA LEU A 813 -41.17 -41.11 7.69
C LEU A 813 -41.35 -39.72 8.33
N ASN A 814 -40.41 -39.36 9.20
CA ASN A 814 -40.29 -38.06 9.86
C ASN A 814 -39.17 -37.21 9.24
N SER A 815 -38.16 -37.86 8.63
CA SER A 815 -37.27 -37.26 7.64
C SER A 815 -37.10 -38.22 6.46
N TYR A 816 -36.73 -37.66 5.31
CA TYR A 816 -36.57 -38.40 4.06
C TYR A 816 -35.10 -38.67 3.72
N GLY A 817 -34.18 -38.27 4.62
CA GLY A 817 -32.73 -38.36 4.44
C GLY A 817 -32.27 -37.67 3.15
N PRO A 818 -31.65 -38.39 2.20
CA PRO A 818 -31.21 -37.82 0.92
C PRO A 818 -32.34 -37.67 -0.13
N PHE A 819 -33.58 -38.06 0.21
CA PHE A 819 -34.75 -38.00 -0.66
C PHE A 819 -35.69 -36.86 -0.23
N TYR A 820 -36.68 -36.55 -1.08
CA TYR A 820 -37.76 -35.60 -0.78
C TYR A 820 -39.02 -36.29 -0.27
N GLU A 821 -39.91 -35.50 0.32
CA GLU A 821 -41.24 -35.94 0.78
C GLU A 821 -42.10 -36.50 -0.37
N PHE A 822 -42.84 -37.57 -0.09
CA PHE A 822 -43.73 -38.24 -1.04
C PHE A 822 -44.99 -38.75 -0.32
N GLU A 823 -46.13 -38.82 -1.03
CA GLU A 823 -47.44 -39.05 -0.39
C GLU A 823 -47.55 -40.39 0.36
N ASN A 824 -47.01 -41.48 -0.19
CA ASN A 824 -47.10 -42.81 0.42
C ASN A 824 -45.96 -43.10 1.42
N ASN A 825 -45.60 -42.10 2.24
CA ASN A 825 -44.53 -42.11 3.24
C ASN A 825 -44.76 -43.00 4.49
N SER A 826 -45.82 -43.81 4.51
CA SER A 826 -46.21 -44.56 5.70
C SER A 826 -46.86 -45.91 5.39
N ILE A 827 -46.78 -46.82 6.36
CA ILE A 827 -47.24 -48.21 6.23
C ILE A 827 -47.75 -48.73 7.59
N GLU A 828 -48.86 -49.48 7.56
CA GLU A 828 -49.56 -49.94 8.76
C GLU A 828 -49.47 -51.46 8.95
N ILE A 829 -49.33 -51.89 10.21
CA ILE A 829 -49.40 -53.29 10.66
C ILE A 829 -50.32 -53.38 11.90
N ASN A 830 -50.74 -54.60 12.29
CA ASN A 830 -51.60 -54.79 13.46
C ASN A 830 -50.80 -55.25 14.70
N LEU A 831 -51.26 -54.86 15.88
CA LEU A 831 -50.61 -55.05 17.17
C LEU A 831 -51.62 -55.47 18.26
N LYS A 832 -51.19 -56.21 19.27
CA LYS A 832 -51.97 -56.61 20.45
C LYS A 832 -51.19 -56.39 21.74
N ILE A 833 -51.84 -55.89 22.79
CA ILE A 833 -51.21 -55.59 24.11
C ILE A 833 -51.75 -56.51 25.21
N GLU A 834 -50.88 -56.91 26.14
CA GLU A 834 -51.11 -57.85 27.26
C GLU A 834 -50.68 -57.24 28.63
N GLU A 835 -50.92 -57.90 29.76
CA GLU A 835 -50.91 -57.29 31.13
C GLU A 835 -49.55 -57.36 31.87
N CYS A 836 -49.09 -56.28 32.56
CA CYS A 836 -47.78 -56.25 33.28
C CYS A 836 -47.83 -57.01 34.63
N ASP A 837 -46.86 -57.90 34.87
CA ASP A 837 -46.67 -58.61 36.14
C ASP A 837 -45.91 -57.76 37.18
N VAL A 838 -46.53 -57.56 38.35
CA VAL A 838 -46.02 -56.74 39.45
C VAL A 838 -45.15 -57.56 40.42
N ALA A 839 -45.12 -58.90 40.34
CA ALA A 839 -44.45 -59.75 41.32
C ALA A 839 -42.91 -59.59 41.36
N ASN A 840 -42.29 -59.24 40.22
CA ASN A 840 -40.83 -59.31 40.03
C ASN A 840 -40.06 -58.04 40.45
N GLY A 841 -40.62 -57.25 41.38
CA GLY A 841 -39.98 -56.05 41.91
C GLY A 841 -39.84 -54.90 40.90
N TYR A 842 -40.59 -54.95 39.80
CA TYR A 842 -40.82 -53.80 38.93
C TYR A 842 -41.84 -52.88 39.62
N ILE A 843 -41.53 -51.59 39.73
CA ILE A 843 -42.44 -50.65 40.39
C ILE A 843 -43.50 -50.20 39.38
N PHE A 844 -44.73 -50.73 39.46
CA PHE A 844 -45.89 -50.34 38.63
C PHE A 844 -46.50 -49.01 39.08
N GLN A 845 -45.67 -47.99 39.28
CA GLN A 845 -46.10 -46.63 39.57
C GLN A 845 -46.19 -45.81 38.28
N ASN A 846 -46.93 -44.70 38.32
CA ASN A 846 -46.75 -43.69 37.30
C ASN A 846 -45.45 -42.91 37.62
N VAL A 847 -44.33 -43.42 37.10
CA VAL A 847 -43.03 -42.73 37.21
C VAL A 847 -43.02 -41.51 36.32
N HIS A 848 -43.43 -41.72 35.07
CA HIS A 848 -43.42 -40.74 34.01
C HIS A 848 -44.73 -39.97 34.14
N SER A 849 -44.82 -39.22 35.25
CA SER A 849 -46.02 -38.64 35.90
C SER A 849 -46.91 -37.75 35.02
N GLU A 850 -46.49 -37.56 33.78
CA GLU A 850 -47.12 -36.84 32.69
C GLU A 850 -48.11 -37.71 31.89
N ILE A 851 -47.96 -39.05 31.93
CA ILE A 851 -48.79 -40.02 31.19
C ILE A 851 -49.76 -40.72 32.16
N ASN A 852 -51.07 -40.72 31.88
CA ASN A 852 -52.07 -41.42 32.71
C ASN A 852 -52.14 -42.95 32.48
N LEU A 853 -51.08 -43.55 31.94
CA LEU A 853 -50.90 -44.99 31.69
C LEU A 853 -49.68 -45.47 32.50
N LYS A 854 -49.79 -46.62 33.17
CA LYS A 854 -48.82 -47.06 34.21
C LYS A 854 -47.67 -47.89 33.63
N SER A 855 -46.49 -47.85 34.26
CA SER A 855 -45.22 -48.36 33.73
C SER A 855 -44.38 -49.14 34.75
N CYS A 856 -43.43 -49.99 34.32
CA CYS A 856 -42.71 -50.97 35.16
C CYS A 856 -41.14 -50.81 35.04
N TYR A 857 -40.33 -50.33 36.05
CA TYR A 857 -38.80 -50.34 36.11
C TYR A 857 -38.10 -49.98 37.51
N LYS A 858 -36.75 -49.65 37.56
CA LYS A 858 -35.82 -49.30 38.73
C LYS A 858 -34.65 -48.24 38.44
N PRO A 859 -34.03 -47.47 39.41
CA PRO A 859 -33.11 -46.28 39.17
C PRO A 859 -31.57 -46.33 39.61
N LYS A 860 -30.70 -45.35 39.24
CA LYS A 860 -29.20 -45.25 39.54
C LYS A 860 -28.48 -43.86 39.31
N CYS A 861 -27.28 -43.57 39.90
CA CYS A 861 -26.28 -42.50 39.54
C CYS A 861 -25.00 -43.09 38.85
N ASP A 862 -24.17 -42.28 38.17
CA ASP A 862 -23.01 -42.78 37.37
C ASP A 862 -21.61 -42.12 37.50
N LEU A 863 -21.42 -40.86 37.94
CA LEU A 863 -20.07 -40.23 38.03
C LEU A 863 -19.71 -39.64 39.41
N SER A 864 -18.40 -39.63 39.70
CA SER A 864 -17.82 -39.20 40.99
C SER A 864 -17.44 -37.71 41.01
N CYS A 865 -17.74 -37.03 42.12
CA CYS A 865 -17.68 -35.58 42.25
C CYS A 865 -16.56 -35.08 43.20
N ASN A 866 -15.38 -35.68 43.12
CA ASN A 866 -14.21 -35.37 43.96
C ASN A 866 -14.46 -35.42 45.48
N GLN A 867 -14.92 -34.33 46.10
CA GLN A 867 -15.25 -34.24 47.53
C GLN A 867 -16.75 -33.95 47.81
N GLY A 868 -17.61 -34.06 46.78
CA GLY A 868 -19.06 -33.94 46.85
C GLY A 868 -19.82 -35.25 46.60
N THR A 869 -21.14 -35.25 46.86
CA THR A 869 -21.99 -36.46 46.89
C THR A 869 -23.18 -36.41 45.92
N CYS A 870 -23.48 -37.54 45.24
CA CYS A 870 -24.65 -37.70 44.36
C CYS A 870 -25.93 -37.87 45.18
N VAL A 871 -26.91 -36.96 45.06
CA VAL A 871 -28.21 -37.02 45.78
C VAL A 871 -29.42 -37.33 44.90
N ASN A 872 -29.29 -37.14 43.60
CA ASN A 872 -30.15 -37.65 42.52
C ASN A 872 -29.25 -37.80 41.27
N ILE A 873 -29.72 -38.42 40.19
CA ILE A 873 -28.90 -38.80 39.02
C ILE A 873 -27.95 -37.68 38.58
N ASN A 874 -26.67 -37.82 38.95
CA ASN A 874 -25.53 -36.96 38.64
C ASN A 874 -25.61 -35.47 39.08
N VAL A 875 -25.88 -35.18 40.37
CA VAL A 875 -25.83 -33.81 40.95
C VAL A 875 -25.04 -33.76 42.28
N CYS A 876 -24.13 -32.78 42.47
CA CYS A 876 -23.15 -32.74 43.56
C CYS A 876 -22.76 -31.32 44.08
N ASP A 877 -22.19 -31.24 45.29
CA ASP A 877 -21.69 -30.03 45.99
C ASP A 877 -20.15 -29.92 45.97
N CYS A 878 -19.58 -28.71 46.08
CA CYS A 878 -18.14 -28.41 46.02
C CYS A 878 -17.66 -27.33 47.03
N THR A 879 -18.44 -27.01 48.06
CA THR A 879 -18.24 -25.86 48.97
C THR A 879 -16.99 -25.86 49.88
N ALA A 880 -16.12 -26.87 49.83
CA ALA A 880 -15.10 -27.12 50.86
C ALA A 880 -13.64 -26.72 50.54
N THR A 881 -13.31 -26.23 49.33
CA THR A 881 -11.90 -26.08 48.89
C THR A 881 -11.41 -24.62 48.75
N LYS A 882 -10.10 -24.44 48.58
CA LYS A 882 -9.46 -23.13 48.32
C LYS A 882 -9.25 -22.82 46.83
N LEU A 883 -9.97 -23.51 45.96
CA LEU A 883 -9.94 -23.38 44.50
C LEU A 883 -11.38 -23.31 43.98
N TYR A 884 -11.69 -22.41 43.06
CA TYR A 884 -13.05 -22.29 42.50
C TYR A 884 -13.21 -23.11 41.20
N GLY A 885 -14.46 -23.35 40.80
CA GLY A 885 -14.83 -24.12 39.60
C GLY A 885 -15.84 -25.22 39.90
N LEU A 886 -16.55 -25.71 38.88
CA LEU A 886 -17.52 -26.82 38.98
C LEU A 886 -16.89 -28.17 39.42
N GLN A 887 -15.56 -28.25 39.47
CA GLN A 887 -14.79 -29.37 40.03
C GLN A 887 -13.64 -28.88 40.97
N CYS A 888 -13.64 -27.59 41.36
CA CYS A 888 -12.68 -26.90 42.25
C CYS A 888 -11.18 -26.89 41.87
N ASN A 889 -10.72 -25.92 41.05
CA ASN A 889 -9.35 -25.95 40.49
C ASN A 889 -8.59 -24.62 40.12
N GLU A 890 -9.02 -23.37 40.46
CA GLU A 890 -8.38 -22.11 39.96
C GLU A 890 -7.72 -21.11 41.00
N HIS A 891 -6.91 -20.10 40.52
CA HIS A 891 -5.95 -19.24 41.28
C HIS A 891 -5.98 -17.69 40.96
N TYR A 892 -5.21 -16.84 41.70
CA TYR A 892 -5.28 -15.33 41.71
C TYR A 892 -3.97 -14.54 41.34
N LYS A 893 -4.04 -13.18 41.18
CA LYS A 893 -2.98 -12.27 40.63
C LYS A 893 -2.58 -11.04 41.52
N LEU A 894 -1.48 -10.33 41.20
CA LEU A 894 -0.94 -9.17 41.97
C LEU A 894 -1.58 -7.81 41.61
N ARG A 895 -1.60 -6.84 42.55
CA ARG A 895 -2.20 -5.50 42.37
C ARG A 895 -1.28 -4.37 42.89
N ARG A 896 -0.82 -3.46 42.01
CA ARG A 896 0.02 -2.28 42.35
C ARG A 896 -0.77 -1.18 43.10
N SER A 897 -0.08 -0.39 43.93
CA SER A 897 -0.67 0.69 44.74
C SER A 897 -0.84 2.01 43.96
N LYS A 898 -2.09 2.32 43.57
CA LYS A 898 -2.42 3.49 42.72
C LYS A 898 -1.92 4.85 43.27
N LEU A 899 -1.93 5.03 44.59
CA LEU A 899 -1.62 6.33 45.23
C LEU A 899 -0.18 6.79 44.98
N LEU A 900 0.79 5.86 44.98
CA LEU A 900 2.21 6.17 44.71
C LEU A 900 2.41 6.63 43.25
N THR A 901 1.75 5.95 42.31
CA THR A 901 1.82 6.26 40.88
C THR A 901 1.31 7.67 40.56
N VAL A 902 0.18 8.06 41.16
CA VAL A 902 -0.40 9.41 41.00
C VAL A 902 0.53 10.50 41.54
N PHE A 903 1.17 10.26 42.69
CA PHE A 903 2.11 11.21 43.30
C PHE A 903 3.31 11.51 42.40
N PHE A 904 3.97 10.48 41.83
CA PHE A 904 5.12 10.68 40.93
C PHE A 904 4.76 11.39 39.63
N LEU A 905 3.59 11.11 39.06
CA LEU A 905 3.14 11.72 37.80
C LEU A 905 2.87 13.22 37.99
N LEU A 906 2.20 13.60 39.08
CA LEU A 906 1.98 15.00 39.48
C LEU A 906 3.31 15.73 39.72
N LEU A 907 4.27 15.07 40.40
CA LEU A 907 5.60 15.62 40.68
C LEU A 907 6.38 15.95 39.39
N SER A 908 6.36 15.05 38.40
CA SER A 908 7.05 15.27 37.11
C SER A 908 6.37 16.32 36.23
N PHE A 909 5.04 16.47 36.33
CA PHE A 909 4.29 17.49 35.60
C PHE A 909 4.69 18.91 36.06
N ILE A 910 4.76 19.15 37.38
CA ILE A 910 5.24 20.41 37.97
C ILE A 910 6.69 20.70 37.54
N LEU A 911 7.55 19.68 37.53
CA LEU A 911 8.94 19.80 37.09
C LEU A 911 9.03 20.21 35.61
N THR A 912 8.25 19.56 34.74
CA THR A 912 8.23 19.80 33.29
C THR A 912 7.74 21.20 32.94
N ILE A 913 6.65 21.67 33.57
CA ILE A 913 6.18 23.07 33.42
C ILE A 913 7.27 24.05 33.86
N SER A 914 7.94 23.80 34.98
CA SER A 914 9.01 24.65 35.50
C SER A 914 10.20 24.75 34.51
N ILE A 915 10.55 23.63 33.86
CA ILE A 915 11.60 23.59 32.83
C ILE A 915 11.19 24.42 31.60
N ILE A 916 9.94 24.28 31.11
CA ILE A 916 9.44 25.00 29.93
C ILE A 916 9.37 26.51 30.18
N VAL A 917 8.90 26.94 31.36
CA VAL A 917 8.88 28.36 31.76
C VAL A 917 10.31 28.92 31.83
N ILE A 918 11.27 28.15 32.38
CA ILE A 918 12.68 28.56 32.45
C ILE A 918 13.34 28.59 31.04
N LEU A 919 12.96 27.71 30.11
CA LEU A 919 13.38 27.77 28.71
C LEU A 919 12.90 29.06 28.05
N PHE A 920 11.60 29.35 28.12
CA PHE A 920 11.03 30.57 27.56
C PHE A 920 11.73 31.81 28.13
N LEU A 921 11.83 31.94 29.45
CA LEU A 921 12.50 33.07 30.10
C LEU A 921 13.99 33.19 29.72
N THR A 922 14.69 32.07 29.54
CA THR A 922 16.10 32.06 29.09
C THR A 922 16.23 32.57 27.65
N LEU A 923 15.30 32.20 26.76
CA LEU A 923 15.24 32.70 25.39
C LEU A 923 14.83 34.17 25.32
N THR A 924 13.84 34.62 26.11
CA THR A 924 13.43 36.04 26.19
C THR A 924 14.56 36.94 26.71
N TYR A 925 15.32 36.48 27.71
CA TYR A 925 16.42 37.25 28.30
C TYR A 925 17.79 36.98 27.66
N LYS A 926 17.85 36.37 26.46
CA LYS A 926 19.11 35.99 25.78
C LYS A 926 20.11 37.12 25.60
N ASP A 927 19.62 38.33 25.30
CA ASP A 927 20.43 39.52 25.05
C ASP A 927 20.84 40.27 26.34
N ASN A 928 20.37 39.80 27.51
CA ASN A 928 20.83 40.33 28.79
C ASN A 928 22.29 39.94 29.04
N MET A 929 23.12 40.91 29.44
CA MET A 929 24.54 40.70 29.73
C MET A 929 24.83 39.48 30.64
N ILE A 930 23.96 39.20 31.61
CA ILE A 930 24.13 38.06 32.55
C ILE A 930 23.96 36.71 31.83
N PHE A 931 23.06 36.60 30.84
CA PHE A 931 22.93 35.40 30.02
C PHE A 931 23.93 35.36 28.85
N LYS A 932 24.23 36.51 28.22
CA LYS A 932 25.23 36.60 27.13
C LYS A 932 26.65 36.22 27.60
N LEU A 933 26.99 36.49 28.87
CA LEU A 933 28.23 36.01 29.51
C LEU A 933 28.23 34.51 29.85
N ALA A 934 27.05 33.91 30.11
CA ALA A 934 26.94 32.55 30.65
C ALA A 934 26.99 31.41 29.60
N ASN A 935 27.20 31.76 28.32
CA ASN A 935 27.05 30.92 27.12
C ASN A 935 25.67 30.24 27.01
N ILE A 936 24.69 30.99 26.51
CA ILE A 936 23.29 30.55 26.41
C ILE A 936 23.08 29.20 25.69
N ARG A 937 23.90 28.83 24.71
CA ARG A 937 23.69 27.57 23.97
C ARG A 937 23.90 26.33 24.85
N LEU A 938 24.87 26.37 25.76
CA LEU A 938 25.03 25.33 26.78
C LEU A 938 23.86 25.33 27.78
N LEU A 939 23.30 26.50 28.10
CA LEU A 939 22.12 26.61 28.96
C LEU A 939 20.85 26.04 28.30
N VAL A 940 20.75 26.08 26.97
CA VAL A 940 19.67 25.39 26.23
C VAL A 940 19.90 23.88 26.20
N ILE A 941 21.13 23.41 25.93
CA ILE A 941 21.45 21.97 25.92
C ILE A 941 21.19 21.32 27.29
N ILE A 942 21.56 21.99 28.39
CA ILE A 942 21.22 21.51 29.75
C ILE A 942 19.70 21.40 29.91
N ILE A 943 18.91 22.39 29.49
CA ILE A 943 17.44 22.34 29.57
C ILE A 943 16.87 21.16 28.77
N VAL A 944 17.34 20.91 27.54
CA VAL A 944 16.91 19.75 26.75
C VAL A 944 17.19 18.44 27.49
N GLY A 945 18.36 18.32 28.12
CA GLY A 945 18.68 17.19 28.99
C GLY A 945 17.79 17.07 30.23
N LEU A 946 17.31 18.18 30.81
CA LEU A 946 16.34 18.15 31.91
C LEU A 946 14.95 17.70 31.46
N ILE A 947 14.56 17.94 30.19
CA ILE A 947 13.32 17.38 29.63
C ILE A 947 13.43 15.85 29.51
N PHE A 948 14.57 15.32 29.05
CA PHE A 948 14.81 13.86 29.07
C PHE A 948 14.72 13.27 30.49
N ASN A 949 15.20 13.98 31.52
CA ASN A 949 15.05 13.56 32.91
C ASN A 949 13.59 13.53 33.40
N SER A 950 12.72 14.48 32.99
CA SER A 950 11.31 14.43 33.39
C SER A 950 10.50 13.39 32.61
N SER A 951 10.82 13.18 31.33
CA SER A 951 10.31 12.06 30.52
C SER A 951 10.69 10.69 31.10
N TYR A 952 11.89 10.55 31.68
CA TYR A 952 12.31 9.33 32.40
C TYR A 952 11.42 9.05 33.63
N ILE A 953 11.15 10.07 34.46
CA ILE A 953 10.25 9.94 35.62
C ILE A 953 8.83 9.55 35.18
N ILE A 954 8.31 10.17 34.12
CA ILE A 954 6.99 9.83 33.57
C ILE A 954 6.97 8.37 33.09
N SER A 955 7.99 7.94 32.37
CA SER A 955 8.10 6.57 31.83
C SER A 955 8.06 5.49 32.91
N LEU A 956 8.69 5.74 34.08
CA LEU A 956 8.68 4.82 35.22
C LEU A 956 7.28 4.56 35.83
N THR A 957 6.29 5.43 35.56
CA THR A 957 4.95 5.30 36.15
C THR A 957 4.02 4.32 35.43
N PHE A 958 4.35 3.94 34.19
CA PHE A 958 3.54 3.02 33.38
C PHE A 958 3.79 1.54 33.72
N GLU A 959 2.87 0.68 33.28
CA GLU A 959 3.06 -0.77 33.38
C GLU A 959 3.95 -1.28 32.24
N LYS A 960 4.94 -2.11 32.59
CA LYS A 960 6.00 -2.57 31.69
C LYS A 960 5.43 -3.64 30.75
N SER A 961 4.89 -3.20 29.61
CA SER A 961 4.10 -4.01 28.67
C SER A 961 4.89 -4.61 27.50
N SER A 962 6.01 -4.02 27.09
CA SER A 962 6.81 -4.45 25.92
C SER A 962 8.32 -4.21 26.07
N LYS A 963 9.13 -4.92 25.28
CA LYS A 963 10.60 -4.71 25.17
C LYS A 963 10.94 -3.23 24.88
N PHE A 964 10.21 -2.62 23.95
CA PHE A 964 10.37 -1.21 23.55
C PHE A 964 10.25 -0.24 24.74
N HIS A 965 9.32 -0.48 25.67
CA HIS A 965 9.20 0.36 26.87
C HIS A 965 10.45 0.29 27.75
N CYS A 966 11.08 -0.88 27.91
CA CYS A 966 12.36 -1.03 28.61
C CYS A 966 13.48 -0.23 27.89
N ILE A 967 13.57 -0.33 26.56
CA ILE A 967 14.57 0.38 25.74
C ILE A 967 14.45 1.91 25.88
N VAL A 968 13.23 2.46 25.75
CA VAL A 968 12.97 3.91 25.91
C VAL A 968 13.33 4.40 27.31
N LEU A 969 12.99 3.63 28.34
CA LEU A 969 13.26 3.96 29.74
C LEU A 969 14.77 4.00 30.03
N TYR A 970 15.58 3.17 29.38
CA TYR A 970 17.04 3.24 29.44
C TYR A 970 17.62 4.41 28.61
N LEU A 971 17.07 4.70 27.43
CA LEU A 971 17.50 5.82 26.58
C LEU A 971 17.34 7.17 27.29
N TYR A 972 16.18 7.45 27.87
CA TYR A 972 15.94 8.73 28.56
C TYR A 972 16.88 8.94 29.75
N LYS A 973 17.18 7.88 30.52
CA LYS A 973 18.12 7.94 31.66
C LYS A 973 19.53 8.40 31.23
N ASN A 974 20.07 7.81 30.16
CA ASN A 974 21.45 8.06 29.73
C ASN A 974 21.59 9.33 28.87
N MET A 975 20.60 9.68 28.05
CA MET A 975 20.62 10.94 27.27
C MET A 975 20.40 12.16 28.17
N GLY A 976 19.54 12.03 29.20
CA GLY A 976 19.38 13.03 30.26
C GLY A 976 20.69 13.27 31.01
N PHE A 977 21.39 12.20 31.44
CA PHE A 977 22.73 12.30 32.01
C PHE A 977 23.72 13.04 31.09
N SER A 978 23.83 12.58 29.84
CA SER A 978 24.83 13.06 28.87
C SER A 978 24.73 14.56 28.60
N LEU A 979 23.52 15.03 28.28
CA LEU A 979 23.28 16.41 27.87
C LEU A 979 23.39 17.38 29.05
N VAL A 980 22.91 16.99 30.23
CA VAL A 980 22.96 17.79 31.46
C VAL A 980 24.38 17.87 32.01
N PHE A 981 24.95 16.71 32.37
CA PHE A 981 26.19 16.67 33.14
C PHE A 981 27.42 16.90 32.26
N GLY A 982 27.41 16.42 31.01
CA GLY A 982 28.44 16.73 30.02
C GLY A 982 28.54 18.23 29.74
N SER A 983 27.42 18.94 29.65
CA SER A 983 27.41 20.41 29.48
C SER A 983 27.91 21.16 30.72
N ILE A 984 27.62 20.66 31.93
CA ILE A 984 28.15 21.19 33.19
C ILE A 984 29.67 21.02 33.25
N ILE A 985 30.21 19.84 32.90
CA ILE A 985 31.65 19.58 32.79
C ILE A 985 32.30 20.50 31.74
N ALA A 986 31.73 20.58 30.54
CA ALA A 986 32.27 21.40 29.46
C ALA A 986 32.38 22.88 29.87
N LYS A 987 31.44 23.36 30.71
CA LYS A 987 31.51 24.69 31.32
C LYS A 987 32.56 24.80 32.44
N ALA A 988 32.67 23.81 33.33
CA ALA A 988 33.70 23.78 34.38
C ALA A 988 35.13 23.77 33.79
N TYR A 989 35.36 22.95 32.75
CA TYR A 989 36.61 22.91 31.99
C TYR A 989 36.95 24.25 31.33
N SER A 990 35.95 24.95 30.77
CA SER A 990 36.13 26.30 30.21
C SER A 990 36.45 27.35 31.27
N LEU A 991 36.10 27.16 32.55
CA LEU A 991 36.51 28.04 33.65
C LEU A 991 37.95 27.71 34.10
N TYR A 992 38.25 26.43 34.30
CA TYR A 992 39.58 25.92 34.67
C TYR A 992 40.68 26.47 33.73
N THR A 993 40.49 26.27 32.42
CA THR A 993 41.45 26.70 31.38
C THR A 993 41.65 28.22 31.29
N ILE A 994 40.63 29.03 31.62
CA ILE A 994 40.75 30.50 31.62
C ILE A 994 41.56 31.01 32.82
N PHE A 995 41.40 30.41 34.00
CA PHE A 995 41.99 30.92 35.24
C PHE A 995 43.37 30.33 35.61
N ILE A 996 43.75 29.16 35.06
CA ILE A 996 45.00 28.47 35.41
C ILE A 996 46.02 28.45 34.24
N GLY A 997 45.61 28.76 33.02
CA GLY A 997 46.52 28.85 31.87
C GLY A 997 47.42 30.09 31.90
N ARG A 998 48.75 29.91 31.96
CA ARG A 998 49.78 30.98 31.99
C ARG A 998 49.79 31.95 30.78
N LYS A 999 48.93 31.78 29.78
CA LYS A 999 48.67 32.76 28.70
C LYS A 999 47.16 32.82 28.43
N LEU A 1000 46.59 34.02 28.47
CA LEU A 1000 45.16 34.29 28.26
C LEU A 1000 44.72 33.92 26.83
N ARG A 1001 44.29 32.66 26.62
CA ARG A 1001 43.70 32.18 25.37
C ARG A 1001 42.27 31.70 25.61
N ALA A 1002 41.31 32.35 24.95
CA ALA A 1002 39.91 31.92 24.98
C ALA A 1002 39.75 30.53 24.33
N VAL A 1003 39.02 29.63 25.00
CA VAL A 1003 38.78 28.27 24.48
C VAL A 1003 37.91 28.32 23.23
N ARG A 1004 38.38 27.72 22.13
CA ARG A 1004 37.64 27.60 20.86
C ARG A 1004 36.33 26.84 21.12
N ARG A 1005 35.18 27.47 20.85
CA ARG A 1005 33.82 26.94 21.11
C ARG A 1005 33.61 25.48 20.63
N LYS A 1006 34.19 25.09 19.48
CA LYS A 1006 34.13 23.70 18.96
C LYS A 1006 34.58 22.64 19.99
N ARG A 1007 35.64 22.90 20.78
CA ARG A 1007 36.13 21.95 21.80
C ARG A 1007 35.16 21.76 22.97
N ILE A 1008 34.35 22.76 23.27
CA ILE A 1008 33.42 22.74 24.40
C ILE A 1008 32.21 21.85 24.07
N TYR A 1009 31.65 21.95 22.86
CA TYR A 1009 30.54 21.09 22.43
C TYR A 1009 30.97 19.64 22.13
N SER A 1010 32.22 19.44 21.67
CA SER A 1010 32.78 18.11 21.41
C SER A 1010 32.76 17.21 22.65
N ILE A 1011 32.98 17.75 23.86
CA ILE A 1011 32.89 16.99 25.13
C ILE A 1011 31.47 16.42 25.33
N VAL A 1012 30.43 17.24 25.14
CA VAL A 1012 29.03 16.81 25.31
C VAL A 1012 28.62 15.80 24.23
N LEU A 1013 29.09 16.01 23.00
CA LEU A 1013 28.79 15.16 21.86
C LEU A 1013 29.39 13.75 22.02
N VAL A 1014 30.66 13.64 22.42
CA VAL A 1014 31.34 12.34 22.62
C VAL A 1014 30.65 11.50 23.70
N ILE A 1015 30.25 12.11 24.81
CA ILE A 1015 29.49 11.43 25.88
C ILE A 1015 28.15 10.91 25.32
N SER A 1016 27.40 11.76 24.61
CA SER A 1016 26.10 11.38 24.06
C SER A 1016 26.19 10.26 23.00
N ILE A 1017 27.20 10.30 22.13
CA ILE A 1017 27.45 9.27 21.11
C ILE A 1017 27.74 7.91 21.74
N PHE A 1018 28.52 7.86 22.83
CA PHE A 1018 28.84 6.61 23.52
C PHE A 1018 27.58 5.87 24.03
N HIS A 1019 26.64 6.59 24.65
CA HIS A 1019 25.41 5.96 25.14
C HIS A 1019 24.46 5.56 24.01
N LEU A 1020 24.38 6.34 22.92
CA LEU A 1020 23.64 5.95 21.73
C LEU A 1020 24.21 4.67 21.11
N PHE A 1021 25.54 4.56 20.98
CA PHE A 1021 26.21 3.38 20.46
C PHE A 1021 25.88 2.11 21.25
N ILE A 1022 25.95 2.16 22.60
CA ILE A 1022 25.57 1.03 23.46
C ILE A 1022 24.11 0.63 23.27
N ILE A 1023 23.20 1.60 23.12
CA ILE A 1023 21.76 1.32 22.93
C ILE A 1023 21.50 0.69 21.56
N THR A 1024 22.10 1.22 20.51
CA THR A 1024 22.03 0.65 19.16
C THR A 1024 22.55 -0.78 19.13
N PHE A 1025 23.65 -1.08 19.84
CA PHE A 1025 24.20 -2.44 19.96
C PHE A 1025 23.18 -3.42 20.60
N TRP A 1026 22.52 -3.04 21.70
CA TRP A 1026 21.50 -3.92 22.32
C TRP A 1026 20.26 -4.13 21.47
N ILE A 1027 19.86 -3.12 20.69
CA ILE A 1027 18.71 -3.20 19.78
C ILE A 1027 19.03 -4.14 18.61
N ILE A 1028 20.25 -4.08 18.06
CA ILE A 1028 20.69 -4.96 16.96
C ILE A 1028 20.75 -6.43 17.41
N ASN A 1029 21.11 -6.70 18.67
CA ASN A 1029 21.27 -8.04 19.21
C ASN A 1029 20.02 -8.59 19.94
N ASP A 1030 18.91 -7.83 20.00
CA ASP A 1030 17.70 -8.07 20.81
C ASP A 1030 17.96 -8.47 22.29
N GLU A 1031 19.01 -7.91 22.89
CA GLU A 1031 19.53 -8.26 24.23
C GLU A 1031 18.61 -7.84 25.42
N VAL A 1032 17.36 -7.41 25.16
CA VAL A 1032 16.46 -6.78 26.17
C VAL A 1032 15.12 -7.51 26.25
N ASP A 1033 14.84 -8.14 27.40
CA ASP A 1033 13.67 -9.01 27.59
C ASP A 1033 12.69 -8.53 28.68
N LEU A 1034 11.50 -9.14 28.70
CA LEU A 1034 10.43 -8.85 29.65
C LEU A 1034 9.86 -10.17 30.22
N VAL A 1035 10.26 -10.51 31.45
CA VAL A 1035 9.93 -11.80 32.08
C VAL A 1035 8.81 -11.68 33.13
N LEU A 1036 8.07 -12.78 33.31
CA LEU A 1036 7.12 -12.94 34.41
C LEU A 1036 7.86 -13.35 35.70
N ALA A 1037 7.43 -12.80 36.83
CA ALA A 1037 7.96 -13.09 38.16
C ALA A 1037 6.81 -13.16 39.16
N TYR A 1038 7.06 -13.74 40.33
CA TYR A 1038 6.07 -13.95 41.39
C TYR A 1038 6.57 -13.32 42.70
N THR A 1039 5.67 -12.78 43.50
CA THR A 1039 5.95 -12.37 44.88
C THR A 1039 5.86 -13.56 45.83
N ASN A 1040 6.43 -13.43 47.04
CA ASN A 1040 6.48 -14.50 48.05
C ASN A 1040 5.09 -14.99 48.53
N ASP A 1041 4.01 -14.29 48.16
CA ASP A 1041 2.61 -14.67 48.35
C ASP A 1041 1.93 -15.19 47.06
N LEU A 1042 2.73 -15.76 46.14
CA LEU A 1042 2.35 -16.45 44.89
C LEU A 1042 1.60 -15.59 43.85
N LYS A 1043 1.74 -14.26 43.89
CA LYS A 1043 1.05 -13.35 42.95
C LYS A 1043 1.97 -12.89 41.81
N GLN A 1044 1.44 -12.94 40.59
CA GLN A 1044 2.17 -12.77 39.33
C GLN A 1044 2.38 -11.29 38.90
N TYR A 1045 3.58 -10.94 38.38
CA TYR A 1045 3.94 -9.62 37.82
C TYR A 1045 5.02 -9.71 36.71
N LYS A 1046 5.47 -8.58 36.12
CA LYS A 1046 6.50 -8.51 35.04
C LYS A 1046 7.71 -7.61 35.38
N LYS A 1047 8.93 -7.97 34.92
CA LYS A 1047 10.21 -7.22 35.10
C LYS A 1047 11.03 -7.17 33.79
N CYS A 1048 11.67 -6.03 33.49
CA CYS A 1048 12.62 -5.90 32.37
C CYS A 1048 13.97 -6.55 32.73
N LEU A 1049 14.61 -7.20 31.76
CA LEU A 1049 16.01 -7.64 31.81
C LEU A 1049 16.85 -6.83 30.81
N TYR A 1050 18.11 -6.56 31.15
CA TYR A 1050 19.08 -5.84 30.33
C TYR A 1050 20.43 -6.58 30.36
N PRO A 1051 21.26 -6.48 29.31
CA PRO A 1051 22.48 -7.25 29.20
C PRO A 1051 23.58 -6.78 30.15
N ILE A 1052 24.58 -7.64 30.37
CA ILE A 1052 25.71 -7.40 31.29
C ILE A 1052 26.52 -6.15 30.89
N SER A 1053 26.56 -5.82 29.60
CA SER A 1053 27.14 -4.61 29.02
C SER A 1053 26.54 -3.31 29.59
N ARG A 1054 25.36 -3.34 30.24
CA ARG A 1054 24.82 -2.22 31.07
C ARG A 1054 25.81 -1.73 32.12
N ARG A 1055 26.63 -2.63 32.68
CA ARG A 1055 27.67 -2.29 33.66
C ARG A 1055 28.74 -1.36 33.08
N ILE A 1056 29.05 -1.47 31.79
CA ILE A 1056 30.03 -0.61 31.09
C ILE A 1056 29.52 0.84 31.02
N SER A 1057 28.24 1.04 30.71
CA SER A 1057 27.61 2.37 30.69
C SER A 1057 27.61 3.03 32.08
N ILE A 1058 27.36 2.24 33.14
CA ILE A 1058 27.41 2.72 34.53
C ILE A 1058 28.85 3.13 34.91
N LEU A 1059 29.86 2.34 34.55
CA LEU A 1059 31.27 2.66 34.80
C LEU A 1059 31.74 3.92 34.06
N PHE A 1060 31.30 4.11 32.81
CA PHE A 1060 31.59 5.31 32.03
C PHE A 1060 30.96 6.56 32.66
N ASN A 1061 29.69 6.49 33.09
CA ASN A 1061 29.04 7.55 33.84
C ASN A 1061 29.83 7.91 35.11
N MET A 1062 30.30 6.91 35.86
CA MET A 1062 31.13 7.10 37.05
C MET A 1062 32.46 7.79 36.75
N MET A 1063 33.16 7.40 35.67
CA MET A 1063 34.40 8.07 35.24
C MET A 1063 34.18 9.56 34.94
N ILE A 1064 33.08 9.88 34.25
CA ILE A 1064 32.69 11.26 33.93
C ILE A 1064 32.38 12.04 35.22
N LEU A 1065 31.65 11.45 36.17
CA LEU A 1065 31.35 12.03 37.48
C LEU A 1065 32.63 12.39 38.25
N CYS A 1066 33.64 11.52 38.26
CA CYS A 1066 34.95 11.80 38.86
C CYS A 1066 35.67 12.99 38.19
N ILE A 1067 35.67 13.07 36.86
CA ILE A 1067 36.26 14.21 36.11
C ILE A 1067 35.55 15.53 36.47
N GLY A 1068 34.22 15.51 36.62
CA GLY A 1068 33.43 16.65 37.06
C GLY A 1068 33.79 17.14 38.46
N CYS A 1069 33.98 16.21 39.42
CA CYS A 1069 34.47 16.53 40.77
C CYS A 1069 35.86 17.20 40.74
N ILE A 1070 36.81 16.65 39.98
CA ILE A 1070 38.19 17.19 39.88
C ILE A 1070 38.18 18.63 39.33
N LEU A 1071 37.43 18.89 38.25
CA LEU A 1071 37.32 20.24 37.67
C LEU A 1071 36.59 21.23 38.61
N SER A 1072 35.59 20.77 39.35
CA SER A 1072 34.89 21.54 40.38
C SER A 1072 35.81 21.94 41.55
N TYR A 1073 36.68 21.02 42.00
CA TYR A 1073 37.68 21.27 43.04
C TYR A 1073 38.74 22.27 42.56
N LEU A 1074 39.33 22.05 41.38
CA LEU A 1074 40.38 22.91 40.82
C LEU A 1074 39.90 24.35 40.54
N THR A 1075 38.60 24.58 40.35
CA THR A 1075 38.01 25.92 40.16
C THR A 1075 37.56 26.61 41.46
N ARG A 1076 37.76 25.99 42.63
CA ARG A 1076 37.31 26.52 43.94
C ARG A 1076 37.87 27.92 44.27
N HIS A 1077 39.08 28.26 43.83
CA HIS A 1077 39.79 29.50 44.21
C HIS A 1077 39.55 30.70 43.28
N VAL A 1078 38.67 30.58 42.26
CA VAL A 1078 38.32 31.69 41.36
C VAL A 1078 37.64 32.84 42.12
N LYS A 1079 38.05 34.10 41.83
CA LYS A 1079 37.51 35.32 42.47
C LYS A 1079 35.98 35.38 42.36
N ASN A 1080 35.30 35.66 43.49
CA ASN A 1080 33.85 35.57 43.64
C ASN A 1080 33.03 36.29 42.54
N ASN A 1081 33.50 37.42 42.03
CA ASN A 1081 32.81 38.20 40.99
C ASN A 1081 32.62 37.44 39.64
N TYR A 1082 33.38 36.36 39.42
CA TYR A 1082 33.30 35.50 38.22
C TYR A 1082 32.89 34.06 38.54
N LYS A 1083 32.59 33.74 39.81
CA LYS A 1083 32.35 32.38 40.29
C LYS A 1083 30.86 32.03 40.23
N GLU A 1084 30.42 31.41 39.14
CA GLU A 1084 29.11 30.75 39.11
C GLU A 1084 29.06 29.60 40.13
N LYS A 1085 27.92 29.41 40.82
CA LYS A 1085 27.73 28.40 41.88
C LYS A 1085 27.53 26.96 41.35
N ILE A 1086 28.32 26.55 40.35
CA ILE A 1086 28.19 25.26 39.65
C ILE A 1086 28.62 24.07 40.53
N THR A 1087 29.51 24.31 41.50
CA THR A 1087 30.04 23.31 42.45
C THR A 1087 28.95 22.51 43.21
N VAL A 1088 27.84 23.15 43.61
CA VAL A 1088 26.79 22.48 44.37
C VAL A 1088 26.01 21.48 43.50
N PRO A 1089 25.46 21.86 42.33
CA PRO A 1089 24.93 20.91 41.35
C PRO A 1089 25.84 19.71 41.06
N ILE A 1090 27.15 19.92 40.89
CA ILE A 1090 28.08 18.80 40.60
C ILE A 1090 28.09 17.78 41.75
N TYR A 1091 28.29 18.20 43.00
CA TYR A 1091 28.35 17.26 44.12
C TYR A 1091 27.01 16.58 44.40
N THR A 1092 25.87 17.29 44.33
CA THR A 1092 24.55 16.67 44.47
C THR A 1092 24.32 15.59 43.41
N TYR A 1093 24.68 15.89 42.15
CA TYR A 1093 24.51 14.98 41.03
C TYR A 1093 25.36 13.72 41.17
N VAL A 1094 26.60 13.85 41.62
CA VAL A 1094 27.51 12.72 41.89
C VAL A 1094 26.96 11.81 42.98
N VAL A 1095 26.56 12.35 44.14
CA VAL A 1095 26.03 11.56 45.26
C VAL A 1095 24.77 10.78 44.87
N LEU A 1096 23.81 11.44 44.20
CA LEU A 1096 22.55 10.79 43.82
C LEU A 1096 22.72 9.79 42.66
N MET A 1097 23.64 10.03 41.72
CA MET A 1097 23.94 9.04 40.67
C MET A 1097 24.63 7.79 41.22
N ILE A 1098 25.51 7.92 42.22
CA ILE A 1098 26.10 6.76 42.93
C ILE A 1098 25.01 5.96 43.63
N LEU A 1099 24.14 6.61 44.41
CA LEU A 1099 23.08 5.95 45.16
C LEU A 1099 22.10 5.21 44.25
N MET A 1100 21.62 5.86 43.18
CA MET A 1100 20.76 5.20 42.18
C MET A 1100 21.48 4.06 41.45
N GLY A 1101 22.80 4.19 41.21
CA GLY A 1101 23.62 3.17 40.56
C GLY A 1101 23.77 1.89 41.39
N ILE A 1102 23.94 2.01 42.71
CA ILE A 1102 24.00 0.87 43.64
C ILE A 1102 22.66 0.11 43.63
N THR A 1103 21.53 0.81 43.75
CA THR A 1103 20.18 0.21 43.72
C THR A 1103 19.76 -0.36 42.37
N ASP A 1104 20.53 -0.09 41.31
CA ASP A 1104 20.28 -0.57 39.95
C ASP A 1104 21.08 -1.85 39.59
N LEU A 1105 21.99 -2.27 40.48
CA LEU A 1105 22.91 -3.42 40.30
C LEU A 1105 22.56 -4.65 41.16
N ASP A 1106 21.87 -4.46 42.27
CA ASP A 1106 21.36 -5.52 43.14
C ASP A 1106 20.02 -6.06 42.62
N TYR A 1107 19.82 -7.38 42.67
CA TYR A 1107 18.69 -8.06 42.03
C TYR A 1107 17.48 -8.24 42.97
N ASP A 1108 17.71 -8.27 44.28
CA ASP A 1108 16.73 -8.68 45.30
C ASP A 1108 15.98 -7.51 45.95
N PHE A 1109 16.32 -6.27 45.59
CA PHE A 1109 15.58 -5.09 46.05
C PHE A 1109 14.11 -5.12 45.59
N PRO A 1110 13.13 -4.89 46.50
CA PRO A 1110 11.72 -4.83 46.14
C PRO A 1110 11.45 -3.77 45.07
N ILE A 1111 10.79 -4.16 43.98
CA ILE A 1111 10.58 -3.33 42.77
C ILE A 1111 9.98 -1.94 43.06
N ILE A 1112 9.13 -1.82 44.09
CA ILE A 1112 8.50 -0.56 44.52
C ILE A 1112 9.54 0.42 45.10
N VAL A 1113 10.57 -0.07 45.80
CA VAL A 1113 11.66 0.73 46.38
C VAL A 1113 12.62 1.20 45.29
N GLN A 1114 12.93 0.34 44.30
CA GLN A 1114 13.79 0.68 43.17
C GLN A 1114 13.16 1.76 42.27
N ASP A 1115 11.87 1.62 41.92
CA ASP A 1115 11.15 2.62 41.13
C ASP A 1115 11.07 3.96 41.92
N LEU A 1116 10.83 3.94 43.25
CA LEU A 1116 10.80 5.13 44.14
C LEU A 1116 12.13 5.91 44.20
N LEU A 1117 13.26 5.24 44.43
CA LEU A 1117 14.56 5.90 44.58
C LEU A 1117 15.05 6.52 43.27
N ASN A 1118 14.81 5.87 42.13
CA ASN A 1118 15.12 6.40 40.81
C ASN A 1118 14.32 7.68 40.48
N VAL A 1119 13.04 7.74 40.87
CA VAL A 1119 12.22 8.96 40.70
C VAL A 1119 12.74 10.11 41.58
N LEU A 1120 12.93 9.88 42.88
CA LEU A 1120 13.34 10.93 43.81
C LEU A 1120 14.74 11.49 43.50
N GLY A 1121 15.71 10.62 43.20
CA GLY A 1121 17.07 11.05 42.83
C GLY A 1121 17.09 11.93 41.57
N THR A 1122 16.32 11.55 40.54
CA THR A 1122 16.21 12.33 39.29
C THR A 1122 15.50 13.68 39.51
N PHE A 1123 14.47 13.72 40.34
CA PHE A 1123 13.73 14.94 40.69
C PHE A 1123 14.60 15.95 41.46
N ILE A 1124 15.33 15.49 42.49
CA ILE A 1124 16.20 16.35 43.31
C ILE A 1124 17.33 16.93 42.46
N ASN A 1125 17.99 16.09 41.65
CA ASN A 1125 19.04 16.52 40.72
C ASN A 1125 18.56 17.64 39.77
N THR A 1126 17.41 17.45 39.14
CA THR A 1126 16.84 18.43 38.21
C THR A 1126 16.48 19.74 38.92
N SER A 1127 15.87 19.65 40.10
CA SER A 1127 15.48 20.81 40.90
C SER A 1127 16.68 21.67 41.34
N VAL A 1128 17.76 21.04 41.80
CA VAL A 1128 19.00 21.73 42.21
C VAL A 1128 19.67 22.43 41.02
N ILE A 1129 19.68 21.80 39.84
CA ILE A 1129 20.24 22.38 38.62
C ILE A 1129 19.43 23.61 38.17
N LEU A 1130 18.10 23.52 38.13
CA LEU A 1130 17.21 24.64 37.80
C LEU A 1130 17.44 25.83 38.74
N TYR A 1131 17.52 25.58 40.05
CA TYR A 1131 17.72 26.63 41.04
C TYR A 1131 19.06 27.36 40.88
N TYR A 1132 20.18 26.63 40.96
CA TYR A 1132 21.51 27.25 41.00
C TYR A 1132 21.98 27.81 39.65
N ILE A 1133 21.59 27.21 38.52
CA ILE A 1133 22.05 27.64 37.19
C ILE A 1133 21.13 28.73 36.59
N TYR A 1134 19.82 28.70 36.84
CA TYR A 1134 18.84 29.58 36.18
C TYR A 1134 18.13 30.55 37.11
N ILE A 1135 17.47 30.06 38.18
CA ILE A 1135 16.63 30.91 39.05
C ILE A 1135 17.47 32.02 39.72
N VAL A 1136 18.65 31.68 40.25
CA VAL A 1136 19.59 32.66 40.83
C VAL A 1136 19.98 33.77 39.82
N LYS A 1137 20.11 33.45 38.53
CA LYS A 1137 20.45 34.44 37.49
C LYS A 1137 19.26 35.31 37.12
N LEU A 1138 18.08 34.73 36.93
CA LEU A 1138 16.82 35.46 36.68
C LEU A 1138 16.51 36.45 37.82
N TYR A 1139 16.71 36.03 39.08
CA TYR A 1139 16.56 36.88 40.25
C TYR A 1139 17.54 38.08 40.24
N SER A 1140 18.82 37.85 39.87
CA SER A 1140 19.80 38.93 39.75
C SER A 1140 19.46 39.95 38.64
N ILE A 1141 18.82 39.51 37.55
CA ILE A 1141 18.31 40.37 36.48
C ILE A 1141 17.12 41.21 36.98
N TYR A 1142 16.18 40.59 37.72
CA TYR A 1142 15.05 41.29 38.33
C TYR A 1142 15.51 42.42 39.26
N ILE A 1143 16.48 42.16 40.15
CA ILE A 1143 17.05 43.19 41.02
C ILE A 1143 17.69 44.33 40.22
N LYS A 1144 18.51 44.04 39.21
CA LYS A 1144 19.11 45.09 38.36
C LYS A 1144 18.05 45.93 37.63
N LYS A 1145 16.97 45.31 37.15
CA LYS A 1145 15.85 46.01 36.49
C LYS A 1145 15.09 46.90 37.48
N LYS A 1146 14.84 46.44 38.71
CA LYS A 1146 14.21 47.20 39.81
C LYS A 1146 15.05 48.42 40.22
N MET A 1147 16.37 48.27 40.33
CA MET A 1147 17.30 49.37 40.63
C MET A 1147 17.38 50.40 39.50
N ARG A 1148 17.42 49.96 38.23
CA ARG A 1148 17.45 50.89 37.07
C ARG A 1148 16.16 51.71 36.96
N LYS A 1149 14.99 51.10 37.21
CA LYS A 1149 13.69 51.80 37.21
C LYS A 1149 13.59 52.89 38.30
N ARG A 1150 14.28 52.71 39.45
CA ARG A 1150 14.42 53.76 40.48
C ARG A 1150 15.31 54.93 40.03
N ARG A 1151 16.46 54.69 39.38
CA ARG A 1151 17.32 55.78 38.86
C ARG A 1151 16.60 56.65 37.81
N SER A 1152 15.91 56.04 36.85
CA SER A 1152 15.17 56.78 35.81
C SER A 1152 14.03 57.67 36.35
N ALA A 1153 13.50 57.37 37.54
CA ALA A 1153 12.53 58.24 38.20
C ALA A 1153 13.20 59.50 38.79
N VAL A 1154 14.40 59.36 39.37
CA VAL A 1154 15.19 60.47 39.91
C VAL A 1154 15.71 61.39 38.80
N GLU A 1155 16.08 60.84 37.65
CA GLU A 1155 16.55 61.61 36.49
C GLU A 1155 15.44 62.46 35.86
N LYS A 1156 14.20 61.95 35.78
CA LYS A 1156 13.05 62.77 35.32
C LYS A 1156 12.79 63.99 36.22
N ILE A 1157 12.97 63.86 37.53
CA ILE A 1157 12.80 64.98 38.48
C ILE A 1157 13.86 66.08 38.27
N LYS A 1158 15.06 65.73 37.80
CA LYS A 1158 16.10 66.74 37.46
C LYS A 1158 15.83 67.53 36.19
N HIS A 1159 15.10 66.96 35.21
CA HIS A 1159 14.84 67.65 33.93
C HIS A 1159 13.75 68.73 34.00
N MET A 1160 12.89 68.75 35.03
CA MET A 1160 11.86 69.78 35.21
C MET A 1160 12.37 71.12 35.79
N LYS A 1161 13.69 71.36 35.86
CA LYS A 1161 14.30 72.57 36.44
C LYS A 1161 15.26 73.33 35.51
N ARG A 1162 14.92 73.47 34.23
CA ARG A 1162 15.60 74.41 33.31
C ARG A 1162 14.57 75.09 32.38
N PRO A 1163 14.52 76.44 32.32
CA PRO A 1163 13.70 77.16 31.35
C PRO A 1163 14.32 77.11 29.94
N PRO A 1164 13.52 77.33 28.87
CA PRO A 1164 14.00 77.32 27.49
C PRO A 1164 14.66 78.64 27.08
N VAL A 1165 15.54 78.56 26.07
CA VAL A 1165 16.07 79.72 25.33
C VAL A 1165 15.63 79.56 23.87
N PHE A 1166 15.00 80.60 23.30
CA PHE A 1166 14.66 80.70 21.88
C PHE A 1166 15.79 81.42 21.13
N VAL A 1167 16.18 80.90 19.96
CA VAL A 1167 16.78 81.66 18.84
C VAL A 1167 16.25 81.04 17.53
N MET A 1168 16.13 81.86 16.49
CA MET A 1168 15.49 81.56 15.20
C MET A 1168 16.46 81.06 14.12
N ASP A 1169 15.87 80.46 13.07
CA ASP A 1169 16.15 80.56 11.63
C ASP A 1169 17.59 80.84 11.13
N TYR A 1170 18.09 79.95 10.27
CA TYR A 1170 17.90 80.08 8.80
C TYR A 1170 17.99 78.71 8.11
#